data_AF-B1Z7U6-F1
#
_entry.id   AF-B1Z7U6-F1
#
_cell.length_a   1.000
_cell.length_b   1.000
_cell.length_c   1.000
_cell.angle_alpha   90.00
_cell.angle_beta   90.00
_cell.angle_gamma   90.00
#
_symmetry.space_group_name_H-M   'P 1'
#
loop_
_entity.id
_entity.type
_entity.pdbx_description
1 polymer ?
#
loop_
_entity_poly.entity_id
_entity_poly.type
_entity_poly.pdbx_seq_one_letter_code
_entity_poly.pdbx_strand_id
1 'polypeptide(L)'
;MTKISVTWANGSSINLAGSKASLILATAQAAADSWAKHIQGESTIEIALGIGNVGGGSYIANGGPKQVWSGGWWATAILEAREGYDANGGTPEGIVTLGEHRLGDLFYDPAGVAGVPRNKIDALTLFKHEIGHALGFIDFPATKAANGALVFNGENTRTVLGGPALLDGSRSHVVGREDLMDPYSNWGGRSGISDLDLAMLQDKGMPIATERTDKIWLGNRADTFFGYGGDDWIDGGRGDDKLFGGLGNDTLSGGDGNDALDGGEGNDTLSGGNGSDTLDGGAGTDRAVFAGRSQDYVALYGATGALALKHLASGSIDTLTSIETLTFDDTVLGVPGLLAHLQQRYGTTQAGKAPYEMALNAASDEAYRAEIPEIDGAFSVTARVTFDDVAGGYFQRVFDTGNGAGRDNIWLGQVGNSRDMAFEILDGAMKHRITAKDVIKQGVEAQWTAGVDERGWMSLYKDGVLVAEGQGAVPRDVTRTNDFVGKSNWAHDTALKGSIYDLTFKDDLPDIHGAFTASATVRFDDLDAGAWQRVYDIGNGPNADNVFLSQIGTSKDMQFTIMNGSKSASIVAKGAIVEGEEATWTTNVNESGWMRLFKDGALLAEGQGIVPKDVARINEFVGKSNWQADKPLVGEVSDLTITPFQGIPEIDGAFKMFAEVRFDDLSHGNYQRVFDTGNGPWSDNIWLGQVANGDDMAFEIFTGSTKHRITAADAIVEGEMAKWQASVDEAGYMRLIKNDKVVAEGQGAVPLDVLRTNDLVGHSNWSWDTALVGQVKDLIFA
;
A
#
# COMPACT_ATOMS: atom_id res chain seq x y z
N MET A 1 25.54 -59.29 3.82
CA MET A 1 24.50 -58.56 3.07
C MET A 1 23.48 -59.56 2.61
N THR A 2 22.22 -59.30 2.94
CA THR A 2 21.08 -60.11 2.51
C THR A 2 20.99 -60.10 0.97
N LYS A 3 20.61 -61.23 0.37
CA LYS A 3 20.30 -61.32 -1.06
C LYS A 3 18.82 -61.58 -1.25
N ILE A 4 18.20 -60.92 -2.22
CA ILE A 4 16.82 -61.21 -2.61
C ILE A 4 16.86 -61.82 -4.01
N SER A 5 16.24 -62.98 -4.21
CA SER A 5 16.19 -63.67 -5.50
C SER A 5 14.75 -63.76 -5.97
N VAL A 6 14.49 -63.28 -7.18
CA VAL A 6 13.15 -63.24 -7.78
C VAL A 6 13.05 -64.28 -8.89
N THR A 7 12.02 -65.12 -8.81
CA THR A 7 11.78 -66.24 -9.73
C THR A 7 10.32 -66.24 -10.19
N TRP A 8 10.01 -66.96 -11.27
CA TRP A 8 8.62 -67.21 -11.66
C TRP A 8 8.00 -68.31 -10.81
N ALA A 9 6.82 -68.06 -10.24
CA ALA A 9 6.11 -68.99 -9.37
C ALA A 9 5.65 -70.28 -10.09
N ASN A 10 5.44 -70.24 -11.40
CA ASN A 10 5.15 -71.42 -12.23
C ASN A 10 5.35 -71.15 -13.73
N GLY A 11 5.45 -72.23 -14.52
CA GLY A 11 5.59 -72.16 -15.98
C GLY A 11 4.39 -71.55 -16.71
N SER A 12 3.18 -71.61 -16.14
CA SER A 12 2.00 -70.95 -16.71
C SER A 12 2.14 -69.42 -16.70
N SER A 13 2.74 -68.86 -15.65
CA SER A 13 3.00 -67.42 -15.52
C SER A 13 4.02 -66.94 -16.54
N ILE A 14 5.06 -67.74 -16.80
CA ILE A 14 6.05 -67.51 -17.88
C ILE A 14 5.35 -67.48 -19.24
N ASN A 15 4.49 -68.47 -19.52
CA ASN A 15 3.78 -68.56 -20.79
C ASN A 15 2.78 -67.40 -20.98
N LEU A 16 2.14 -66.92 -19.91
CA LEU A 16 1.20 -65.78 -19.93
C LEU A 16 1.91 -64.43 -20.10
N ALA A 17 3.11 -64.25 -19.52
CA ALA A 17 3.98 -63.11 -19.83
C ALA A 17 4.49 -63.13 -21.29
N GLY A 18 4.41 -64.28 -21.97
CA GLY A 18 4.77 -64.44 -23.36
C GLY A 18 6.21 -64.01 -23.66
N SER A 19 6.41 -63.28 -24.77
CA SER A 19 7.73 -62.78 -25.17
C SER A 19 8.36 -61.76 -24.20
N LYS A 20 7.64 -61.28 -23.19
CA LYS A 20 8.12 -60.30 -22.21
C LYS A 20 8.58 -60.93 -20.88
N ALA A 21 8.45 -62.26 -20.71
CA ALA A 21 8.74 -62.95 -19.46
C ALA A 21 10.16 -62.69 -18.91
N SER A 22 11.18 -62.67 -19.76
CA SER A 22 12.56 -62.42 -19.33
C SER A 22 12.79 -60.97 -18.87
N LEU A 23 12.08 -60.01 -19.48
CA LEU A 23 12.18 -58.59 -19.13
C LEU A 23 11.50 -58.32 -17.77
N ILE A 24 10.27 -58.82 -17.60
CA ILE A 24 9.50 -58.64 -16.35
C ILE A 24 10.27 -59.24 -15.16
N LEU A 25 10.87 -60.42 -15.32
CA LEU A 25 11.67 -61.04 -14.25
C LEU A 25 12.93 -60.24 -13.92
N ALA A 26 13.65 -59.73 -14.94
CA ALA A 26 14.85 -58.94 -14.74
C ALA A 26 14.57 -57.60 -14.05
N THR A 27 13.48 -56.92 -14.41
CA THR A 27 13.05 -55.67 -13.76
C THR A 27 12.67 -55.92 -12.29
N ALA A 28 11.96 -57.01 -11.99
CA ALA A 28 11.59 -57.36 -10.62
C ALA A 28 12.82 -57.67 -9.75
N GLN A 29 13.79 -58.41 -10.31
CA GLN A 29 15.05 -58.72 -9.65
C GLN A 29 15.84 -57.44 -9.34
N ALA A 30 15.95 -56.50 -10.29
CA ALA A 30 16.65 -55.24 -10.07
C ALA A 30 16.01 -54.38 -8.95
N ALA A 31 14.67 -54.32 -8.89
CA ALA A 31 13.97 -53.64 -7.81
C ALA A 31 14.22 -54.31 -6.44
N ALA A 32 14.21 -55.65 -6.39
CA ALA A 32 14.50 -56.42 -5.19
C ALA A 32 15.96 -56.26 -4.71
N ASP A 33 16.94 -56.26 -5.62
CA ASP A 33 18.35 -56.04 -5.28
C ASP A 33 18.59 -54.64 -4.70
N SER A 34 17.87 -53.62 -5.17
CA SER A 34 17.92 -52.26 -4.59
C SER A 34 17.43 -52.23 -3.15
N TRP A 35 16.44 -53.06 -2.78
CA TRP A 35 15.97 -53.20 -1.41
C TRP A 35 16.89 -54.05 -0.52
N ALA A 36 17.52 -55.09 -1.08
CA ALA A 36 18.37 -56.04 -0.37
C ALA A 36 19.49 -55.38 0.44
N LYS A 37 20.06 -54.28 -0.07
CA LYS A 37 21.15 -53.51 0.57
C LYS A 37 20.76 -52.88 1.92
N HIS A 38 19.47 -52.62 2.16
CA HIS A 38 18.96 -52.04 3.40
C HIS A 38 18.64 -53.09 4.48
N ILE A 39 18.77 -54.38 4.17
CA ILE A 39 18.43 -55.48 5.09
C ILE A 39 19.69 -56.02 5.75
N GLN A 40 19.88 -55.71 7.04
CA GLN A 40 21.00 -56.23 7.81
C GLN A 40 20.84 -57.75 8.05
N GLY A 41 21.90 -58.50 7.70
CA GLY A 41 21.92 -59.96 7.79
C GLY A 41 22.75 -60.64 6.70
N GLU A 42 22.79 -61.97 6.77
CA GLU A 42 23.34 -62.87 5.75
C GLU A 42 22.26 -63.85 5.23
N SER A 43 21.00 -63.40 5.20
CA SER A 43 19.87 -64.18 4.72
C SER A 43 19.78 -64.17 3.19
N THR A 44 19.17 -65.22 2.62
CA THR A 44 18.67 -65.18 1.24
C THR A 44 17.15 -65.24 1.29
N ILE A 45 16.49 -64.27 0.67
CA ILE A 45 15.04 -64.14 0.59
C ILE A 45 14.62 -64.52 -0.84
N GLU A 46 13.76 -65.51 -1.00
CA GLU A 46 13.25 -65.90 -2.32
C GLU A 46 11.83 -65.36 -2.53
N ILE A 47 11.60 -64.74 -3.68
CA ILE A 47 10.33 -64.14 -4.10
C ILE A 47 9.88 -64.83 -5.38
N ALA A 48 8.64 -65.29 -5.40
CA ALA A 48 8.05 -65.99 -6.53
C ALA A 48 6.92 -65.15 -7.16
N LEU A 49 7.02 -64.82 -8.46
CA LEU A 49 6.06 -64.02 -9.23
C LEU A 49 5.07 -64.91 -9.99
N GLY A 50 3.76 -64.76 -9.75
CA GLY A 50 2.70 -65.41 -10.54
C GLY A 50 1.96 -64.44 -11.46
N ILE A 51 1.43 -64.91 -12.60
CA ILE A 51 0.49 -64.17 -13.47
C ILE A 51 -0.70 -65.08 -13.79
N GLY A 52 -1.93 -64.61 -13.55
CA GLY A 52 -3.19 -65.31 -13.87
C GLY A 52 -3.85 -64.86 -15.19
N ASN A 53 -4.88 -65.59 -15.64
CA ASN A 53 -5.62 -65.31 -16.88
C ASN A 53 -7.13 -65.51 -16.70
N VAL A 54 -7.94 -64.69 -17.40
CA VAL A 54 -9.41 -64.64 -17.31
C VAL A 54 -10.06 -65.66 -18.24
N GLY A 55 -11.19 -66.23 -17.83
CA GLY A 55 -11.99 -67.13 -18.67
C GLY A 55 -12.96 -66.41 -19.60
N GLY A 56 -13.00 -66.80 -20.88
CA GLY A 56 -14.08 -66.45 -21.83
C GLY A 56 -13.63 -65.56 -23.00
N GLY A 57 -14.07 -65.90 -24.21
CA GLY A 57 -13.65 -65.22 -25.45
C GLY A 57 -14.63 -64.15 -25.95
N SER A 58 -14.09 -63.18 -26.70
CA SER A 58 -14.75 -61.99 -27.29
C SER A 58 -14.84 -60.79 -26.34
N TYR A 59 -14.05 -59.73 -26.58
CA TYR A 59 -14.49 -58.42 -27.07
C TYR A 59 -13.31 -57.43 -27.13
N ILE A 60 -13.46 -56.35 -27.92
CA ILE A 60 -12.43 -55.36 -28.27
C ILE A 60 -12.95 -53.95 -27.87
N ALA A 61 -12.06 -53.02 -27.52
CA ALA A 61 -12.35 -51.71 -26.93
C ALA A 61 -13.12 -50.70 -27.83
N ASN A 62 -13.93 -49.81 -27.21
CA ASN A 62 -14.01 -48.33 -27.43
C ASN A 62 -15.36 -47.69 -27.03
N GLY A 63 -15.36 -46.41 -26.60
CA GLY A 63 -16.51 -45.49 -26.72
C GLY A 63 -16.95 -44.71 -25.46
N GLY A 64 -17.17 -43.39 -25.58
CA GLY A 64 -17.61 -42.48 -24.49
C GLY A 64 -19.06 -41.96 -24.59
N PRO A 65 -19.35 -40.65 -24.33
CA PRO A 65 -19.95 -40.18 -23.05
C PRO A 65 -21.34 -39.49 -23.16
N LYS A 66 -22.01 -39.20 -22.02
CA LYS A 66 -23.04 -38.12 -21.88
C LYS A 66 -23.42 -37.75 -20.42
N GLN A 67 -23.79 -36.49 -20.17
CA GLN A 67 -24.26 -35.91 -18.89
C GLN A 67 -25.81 -35.78 -18.81
N VAL A 68 -26.36 -35.49 -17.61
CA VAL A 68 -27.31 -34.37 -17.25
C VAL A 68 -27.77 -34.51 -15.77
N TRP A 69 -28.13 -33.41 -15.08
CA TRP A 69 -28.31 -33.31 -13.62
C TRP A 69 -29.62 -32.62 -13.17
N SER A 70 -30.15 -33.01 -11.99
CA SER A 70 -31.04 -32.25 -11.06
C SER A 70 -31.36 -33.13 -9.81
N GLY A 71 -31.88 -32.65 -8.66
CA GLY A 71 -32.20 -31.26 -8.29
C GLY A 71 -32.40 -30.92 -6.79
N GLY A 72 -32.56 -31.86 -5.84
CA GLY A 72 -32.48 -31.57 -4.38
C GLY A 72 -33.54 -32.24 -3.48
N TRP A 73 -33.33 -32.45 -2.17
CA TRP A 73 -32.20 -32.08 -1.29
C TRP A 73 -31.40 -33.31 -0.81
N TRP A 74 -30.09 -33.14 -0.62
CA TRP A 74 -29.08 -34.12 -0.14
C TRP A 74 -29.12 -35.56 -0.72
N ALA A 75 -28.85 -35.63 -2.03
CA ALA A 75 -28.12 -36.74 -2.68
C ALA A 75 -28.70 -38.17 -2.71
N THR A 76 -29.98 -38.40 -2.38
CA THR A 76 -30.63 -39.73 -2.54
C THR A 76 -31.10 -40.05 -3.97
N ALA A 77 -30.18 -39.91 -4.93
CA ALA A 77 -30.17 -40.49 -6.28
C ALA A 77 -28.77 -40.21 -6.85
N ILE A 78 -27.77 -41.05 -6.56
CA ILE A 78 -27.53 -42.27 -7.34
C ILE A 78 -27.49 -43.51 -6.42
N LEU A 79 -28.65 -44.17 -6.28
CA LEU A 79 -28.73 -45.55 -5.78
C LEU A 79 -29.24 -46.53 -6.87
N GLU A 80 -29.20 -46.10 -8.13
CA GLU A 80 -29.51 -46.90 -9.31
C GLU A 80 -28.41 -46.73 -10.37
N ALA A 81 -27.22 -47.32 -10.10
CA ALA A 81 -26.33 -47.94 -11.10
C ALA A 81 -24.90 -48.20 -10.55
N ARG A 82 -24.73 -49.16 -9.61
CA ARG A 82 -23.58 -50.09 -9.63
C ARG A 82 -23.60 -51.30 -8.68
N GLU A 83 -24.75 -51.73 -8.18
CA GLU A 83 -24.98 -53.18 -8.19
C GLU A 83 -25.47 -53.55 -9.59
N GLY A 84 -24.60 -54.27 -10.29
CA GLY A 84 -24.75 -54.62 -11.69
C GLY A 84 -23.96 -55.87 -11.99
N TYR A 85 -24.28 -56.95 -11.27
CA TYR A 85 -24.00 -58.30 -11.75
C TYR A 85 -24.47 -58.42 -13.20
N ASP A 86 -23.74 -59.16 -14.03
CA ASP A 86 -24.32 -59.63 -15.28
C ASP A 86 -25.51 -60.56 -15.00
N ALA A 87 -26.28 -60.88 -16.04
CA ALA A 87 -27.50 -61.67 -15.90
C ALA A 87 -27.28 -63.13 -15.43
N ASN A 88 -26.03 -63.54 -15.14
CA ASN A 88 -25.66 -64.87 -14.62
C ASN A 88 -24.88 -64.84 -13.30
N GLY A 89 -24.57 -63.67 -12.73
CA GLY A 89 -24.05 -63.54 -11.36
C GLY A 89 -22.56 -63.84 -11.16
N GLY A 90 -21.72 -63.68 -12.18
CA GLY A 90 -20.26 -63.93 -12.11
C GLY A 90 -19.39 -62.68 -11.85
N THR A 91 -18.19 -62.88 -11.30
CA THR A 91 -17.15 -61.84 -11.09
C THR A 91 -15.95 -62.05 -12.05
N PRO A 92 -15.40 -61.01 -12.70
CA PRO A 92 -14.17 -61.11 -13.50
C PRO A 92 -12.87 -61.26 -12.67
N GLU A 93 -11.82 -61.85 -13.25
CA GLU A 93 -10.59 -62.28 -12.55
C GLU A 93 -9.28 -61.70 -13.14
N GLY A 94 -8.21 -61.64 -12.32
CA GLY A 94 -6.83 -61.37 -12.75
C GLY A 94 -5.90 -61.12 -11.55
N ILE A 95 -4.84 -61.93 -11.35
CA ILE A 95 -4.11 -62.00 -10.06
C ILE A 95 -2.59 -62.18 -10.24
N VAL A 96 -1.80 -61.49 -9.40
CA VAL A 96 -0.38 -61.78 -9.09
C VAL A 96 -0.28 -62.19 -7.62
N THR A 97 0.70 -63.01 -7.24
CA THR A 97 0.85 -63.48 -5.85
C THR A 97 2.33 -63.64 -5.49
N LEU A 98 2.67 -63.27 -4.25
CA LEU A 98 4.01 -63.38 -3.65
C LEU A 98 3.91 -64.24 -2.37
N GLY A 99 4.79 -65.22 -2.21
CA GLY A 99 4.84 -66.10 -1.02
C GLY A 99 6.06 -65.84 -0.13
N GLU A 100 5.92 -66.05 1.17
CA GLU A 100 7.01 -65.86 2.15
C GLU A 100 7.53 -67.15 2.76
N HIS A 101 8.84 -67.19 2.99
CA HIS A 101 9.41 -67.87 4.15
C HIS A 101 10.34 -66.92 4.92
N ARG A 102 9.86 -66.43 6.08
CA ARG A 102 10.58 -65.69 7.15
C ARG A 102 10.97 -64.23 6.85
N LEU A 103 10.01 -63.31 7.04
CA LEU A 103 10.27 -61.87 7.21
C LEU A 103 10.19 -61.38 8.69
N GLY A 104 9.84 -62.25 9.64
CA GLY A 104 9.67 -61.86 11.05
C GLY A 104 10.95 -61.51 11.82
N ASP A 105 12.12 -61.90 11.31
CA ASP A 105 13.42 -61.72 11.98
C ASP A 105 14.19 -60.47 11.49
N LEU A 106 13.54 -59.60 10.71
CA LEU A 106 14.19 -58.58 9.88
C LEU A 106 14.40 -57.22 10.57
N PHE A 107 13.90 -57.06 11.81
CA PHE A 107 14.05 -55.86 12.63
C PHE A 107 14.53 -56.23 14.03
N TYR A 108 15.81 -55.98 14.31
CA TYR A 108 16.38 -56.08 15.65
C TYR A 108 16.13 -54.79 16.44
N ASP A 109 15.35 -54.86 17.50
CA ASP A 109 15.22 -53.82 18.52
C ASP A 109 16.48 -53.85 19.42
N PRO A 110 17.34 -52.81 19.43
CA PRO A 110 18.56 -52.81 20.23
C PRO A 110 18.33 -52.61 21.74
N ALA A 111 17.15 -52.18 22.15
CA ALA A 111 16.82 -51.84 23.54
C ALA A 111 15.88 -52.85 24.21
N GLY A 112 15.08 -53.61 23.44
CA GLY A 112 14.09 -54.54 23.94
C GLY A 112 12.85 -53.85 24.54
N VAL A 113 12.56 -52.60 24.11
CA VAL A 113 11.51 -51.76 24.69
C VAL A 113 10.47 -51.40 23.63
N ALA A 114 9.32 -52.07 23.74
CA ALA A 114 8.14 -52.00 22.87
C ALA A 114 8.27 -52.75 21.52
N GLY A 115 7.67 -53.95 21.47
CA GLY A 115 7.46 -54.66 20.21
C GLY A 115 6.57 -53.87 19.24
N VAL A 116 6.79 -54.11 17.94
CA VAL A 116 6.19 -53.36 16.82
C VAL A 116 4.67 -53.14 17.01
N PRO A 117 4.19 -51.89 17.10
CA PRO A 117 2.76 -51.60 17.22
C PRO A 117 1.96 -52.09 16.01
N ARG A 118 0.77 -52.67 16.25
CA ARG A 118 -0.10 -53.27 15.22
C ARG A 118 -0.66 -52.29 14.17
N ASN A 119 -0.36 -51.00 14.31
CA ASN A 119 -0.90 -49.90 13.53
C ASN A 119 0.18 -49.16 12.71
N LYS A 120 1.38 -49.71 12.58
CA LYS A 120 2.31 -49.31 11.50
C LYS A 120 2.04 -50.14 10.25
N ILE A 121 2.02 -49.50 9.08
CA ILE A 121 2.05 -50.20 7.78
C ILE A 121 3.35 -51.02 7.76
N ASP A 122 3.26 -52.33 7.53
CA ASP A 122 4.47 -53.14 7.50
C ASP A 122 5.34 -52.75 6.28
N ALA A 123 6.66 -52.65 6.48
CA ALA A 123 7.60 -52.28 5.42
C ALA A 123 7.55 -53.23 4.22
N LEU A 124 7.01 -54.43 4.45
CA LEU A 124 6.66 -55.46 3.48
C LEU A 124 5.54 -55.03 2.52
N THR A 125 4.50 -54.34 2.99
CA THR A 125 3.42 -53.80 2.16
C THR A 125 3.93 -52.68 1.25
N LEU A 126 4.80 -51.81 1.78
CA LEU A 126 5.49 -50.80 0.97
C LEU A 126 6.40 -51.46 -0.08
N PHE A 127 7.22 -52.45 0.29
CA PHE A 127 8.05 -53.21 -0.64
C PHE A 127 7.25 -53.90 -1.76
N LYS A 128 6.06 -54.44 -1.44
CA LYS A 128 5.14 -55.04 -2.43
C LYS A 128 4.59 -54.01 -3.41
N HIS A 129 4.29 -52.80 -2.93
CA HIS A 129 3.81 -51.68 -3.75
C HIS A 129 4.88 -51.23 -4.76
N GLU A 130 6.12 -51.01 -4.31
CA GLU A 130 7.24 -50.58 -5.17
C GLU A 130 7.57 -51.59 -6.28
N ILE A 131 7.55 -52.90 -5.98
CA ILE A 131 7.72 -53.94 -7.00
C ILE A 131 6.54 -53.96 -7.99
N GLY A 132 5.31 -53.68 -7.55
CA GLY A 132 4.16 -53.51 -8.44
C GLY A 132 4.36 -52.37 -9.44
N HIS A 133 4.78 -51.20 -8.96
CA HIS A 133 5.10 -50.03 -9.77
C HIS A 133 6.22 -50.30 -10.79
N ALA A 134 7.33 -50.90 -10.35
CA ALA A 134 8.45 -51.24 -11.24
C ALA A 134 8.05 -52.21 -12.38
N LEU A 135 7.00 -53.02 -12.17
CA LEU A 135 6.48 -53.98 -13.16
C LEU A 135 5.27 -53.47 -13.95
N GLY A 136 4.78 -52.27 -13.65
CA GLY A 136 3.66 -51.64 -14.36
C GLY A 136 2.28 -52.21 -14.02
N PHE A 137 2.10 -52.74 -12.81
CA PHE A 137 0.80 -53.22 -12.30
C PHE A 137 0.34 -52.36 -11.11
N ILE A 138 -0.89 -51.88 -11.17
CA ILE A 138 -1.50 -51.03 -10.12
C ILE A 138 -2.61 -51.81 -9.42
N ASP A 139 -2.52 -51.84 -8.08
CA ASP A 139 -3.49 -52.35 -7.10
C ASP A 139 -3.65 -53.88 -6.90
N PHE A 140 -3.64 -54.33 -5.64
CA PHE A 140 -3.80 -55.74 -5.22
C PHE A 140 -4.46 -55.90 -3.84
N PRO A 141 -5.79 -56.13 -3.76
CA PRO A 141 -6.49 -56.39 -2.49
C PRO A 141 -6.31 -57.84 -2.00
N ALA A 142 -5.68 -58.05 -0.83
CA ALA A 142 -5.32 -59.38 -0.33
C ALA A 142 -6.41 -60.09 0.50
N THR A 143 -6.64 -61.38 0.24
CA THR A 143 -7.48 -62.28 1.03
C THR A 143 -6.66 -63.49 1.49
N LYS A 144 -6.85 -63.98 2.73
CA LYS A 144 -6.02 -65.06 3.29
C LYS A 144 -6.62 -66.45 3.02
N ALA A 145 -5.90 -67.30 2.30
CA ALA A 145 -6.30 -68.69 2.03
C ALA A 145 -6.02 -69.60 3.24
N ALA A 146 -6.74 -70.73 3.31
CA ALA A 146 -6.71 -71.65 4.46
C ALA A 146 -5.34 -72.33 4.71
N ASN A 147 -4.42 -72.29 3.76
CA ASN A 147 -3.04 -72.77 3.90
C ASN A 147 -2.05 -71.68 4.36
N GLY A 148 -2.52 -70.46 4.63
CA GLY A 148 -1.70 -69.32 5.05
C GLY A 148 -1.19 -68.42 3.93
N ALA A 149 -1.37 -68.79 2.66
CA ALA A 149 -1.03 -67.93 1.52
C ALA A 149 -2.00 -66.74 1.40
N LEU A 150 -1.51 -65.62 0.84
CA LEU A 150 -2.33 -64.46 0.48
C LEU A 150 -2.71 -64.55 -1.01
N VAL A 151 -3.98 -64.34 -1.33
CA VAL A 151 -4.56 -64.41 -2.68
C VAL A 151 -5.24 -63.06 -2.97
N PHE A 152 -4.89 -62.40 -4.07
CA PHE A 152 -5.25 -61.00 -4.30
C PHE A 152 -6.32 -60.86 -5.39
N ASN A 153 -7.45 -60.19 -5.13
CA ASN A 153 -8.57 -60.09 -6.07
C ASN A 153 -8.88 -58.61 -6.44
N GLY A 154 -8.77 -58.24 -7.71
CA GLY A 154 -9.21 -56.94 -8.22
C GLY A 154 -9.04 -56.78 -9.73
N GLU A 155 -9.96 -56.08 -10.40
CA GLU A 155 -9.79 -55.70 -11.81
C GLU A 155 -8.73 -54.60 -11.94
N ASN A 156 -7.81 -54.71 -12.90
CA ASN A 156 -7.44 -53.69 -13.91
C ASN A 156 -6.11 -54.01 -14.62
N THR A 157 -6.17 -54.69 -15.76
CA THR A 157 -5.04 -54.81 -16.69
C THR A 157 -5.25 -53.93 -17.92
N ARG A 158 -4.36 -52.96 -18.18
CA ARG A 158 -4.29 -52.24 -19.47
C ARG A 158 -2.98 -52.55 -20.20
N THR A 159 -3.05 -52.59 -21.53
CA THR A 159 -2.05 -53.24 -22.39
C THR A 159 -0.75 -52.44 -22.54
N VAL A 160 0.39 -53.07 -22.27
CA VAL A 160 1.72 -52.52 -22.56
C VAL A 160 2.03 -52.56 -24.07
N LEU A 161 2.01 -51.41 -24.73
CA LEU A 161 2.68 -51.18 -26.02
C LEU A 161 3.95 -50.34 -25.79
N GLY A 162 5.05 -50.72 -26.45
CA GLY A 162 6.38 -50.21 -26.16
C GLY A 162 6.58 -48.74 -26.54
N GLY A 163 7.16 -47.99 -25.61
CA GLY A 163 7.37 -46.53 -25.63
C GLY A 163 7.16 -46.01 -24.20
N PRO A 164 7.72 -44.86 -23.81
CA PRO A 164 7.35 -44.22 -22.55
C PRO A 164 5.85 -43.91 -22.63
N ALA A 165 5.05 -44.59 -21.82
CA ALA A 165 3.61 -44.41 -21.84
C ALA A 165 3.28 -43.00 -21.35
N LEU A 166 2.50 -42.26 -22.13
CA LEU A 166 1.82 -41.07 -21.64
C LEU A 166 0.94 -41.50 -20.46
N LEU A 167 0.98 -40.75 -19.36
CA LEU A 167 0.01 -40.88 -18.28
C LEU A 167 -1.38 -40.61 -18.85
N ASP A 168 -2.14 -41.67 -19.11
CA ASP A 168 -3.55 -41.50 -19.45
C ASP A 168 -4.27 -40.95 -18.20
N GLY A 169 -5.22 -40.04 -18.42
CA GLY A 169 -5.88 -39.26 -17.36
C GLY A 169 -6.82 -40.06 -16.47
N SER A 170 -6.54 -41.35 -16.22
CA SER A 170 -7.39 -42.26 -15.46
C SER A 170 -6.63 -43.29 -14.60
N ARG A 171 -5.46 -42.91 -14.04
CA ARG A 171 -5.00 -43.24 -12.66
C ARG A 171 -3.61 -42.69 -12.32
N SER A 172 -3.52 -41.37 -12.15
CA SER A 172 -2.77 -40.87 -10.99
C SER A 172 -3.59 -41.23 -9.74
N HIS A 173 -2.97 -41.52 -8.60
CA HIS A 173 -3.68 -41.71 -7.32
C HIS A 173 -4.09 -40.35 -6.69
N VAL A 174 -4.63 -39.48 -7.55
CA VAL A 174 -5.30 -38.20 -7.25
C VAL A 174 -6.47 -38.10 -8.23
N VAL A 175 -7.61 -38.70 -7.89
CA VAL A 175 -8.83 -38.60 -8.72
C VAL A 175 -9.63 -37.37 -8.31
N GLY A 176 -9.10 -36.20 -8.70
CA GLY A 176 -9.75 -34.90 -8.53
C GLY A 176 -9.63 -34.32 -7.11
N ARG A 177 -8.70 -33.37 -6.93
CA ARG A 177 -8.50 -32.59 -5.68
C ARG A 177 -8.33 -33.42 -4.39
N GLU A 178 -7.90 -34.68 -4.49
CA GLU A 178 -7.40 -35.43 -3.32
C GLU A 178 -5.87 -35.33 -3.29
N ASP A 179 -5.43 -34.19 -2.78
CA ASP A 179 -4.04 -33.89 -2.49
C ASP A 179 -3.64 -34.58 -1.17
N LEU A 180 -2.55 -35.36 -1.21
CA LEU A 180 -2.03 -36.12 -0.07
C LEU A 180 -1.53 -35.23 1.08
N MET A 181 -1.40 -33.92 0.84
CA MET A 181 -0.92 -32.92 1.79
C MET A 181 -1.91 -31.78 2.05
N ASP A 182 -3.09 -31.75 1.42
CA ASP A 182 -4.09 -30.68 1.62
C ASP A 182 -4.61 -30.65 3.08
N PRO A 183 -4.28 -29.60 3.86
CA PRO A 183 -4.71 -29.50 5.26
C PRO A 183 -6.18 -29.09 5.41
N TYR A 184 -6.86 -28.72 4.32
CA TYR A 184 -8.28 -28.35 4.28
C TYR A 184 -9.20 -29.53 3.89
N SER A 185 -8.62 -30.69 3.59
CA SER A 185 -9.36 -31.95 3.45
C SER A 185 -9.93 -32.40 4.79
N ASN A 186 -11.27 -32.47 4.88
CA ASN A 186 -11.99 -33.01 6.05
C ASN A 186 -11.70 -34.50 6.34
N TRP A 187 -10.86 -35.17 5.53
CA TRP A 187 -10.42 -36.55 5.72
C TRP A 187 -8.88 -36.68 5.87
N GLY A 188 -8.12 -35.59 5.71
CA GLY A 188 -6.66 -35.58 5.57
C GLY A 188 -5.87 -35.14 6.82
N GLY A 189 -6.01 -35.85 7.94
CA GLY A 189 -5.12 -35.62 9.10
C GLY A 189 -3.76 -36.30 8.93
N ARG A 190 -2.64 -35.56 9.04
CA ARG A 190 -1.22 -36.05 9.07
C ARG A 190 -0.87 -37.06 10.19
N SER A 191 -1.84 -37.74 10.79
CA SER A 191 -1.65 -38.60 11.97
C SER A 191 -1.07 -40.00 11.69
N GLY A 192 -0.61 -40.27 10.46
CA GLY A 192 -0.22 -41.61 9.99
C GLY A 192 1.25 -41.81 9.59
N ILE A 193 1.99 -40.75 9.29
CA ILE A 193 3.41 -40.82 8.88
C ILE A 193 4.25 -40.41 10.09
N SER A 194 5.14 -41.28 10.57
CA SER A 194 6.05 -40.92 11.66
C SER A 194 7.34 -40.31 11.12
N ASP A 195 8.02 -39.50 11.94
CA ASP A 195 9.23 -38.77 11.55
C ASP A 195 10.35 -39.74 11.05
N LEU A 196 10.34 -41.00 11.50
CA LEU A 196 11.21 -42.07 11.00
C LEU A 196 10.84 -42.52 9.57
N ASP A 197 9.55 -42.57 9.24
CA ASP A 197 9.08 -42.96 7.91
C ASP A 197 9.41 -41.86 6.88
N LEU A 198 9.32 -40.58 7.30
CA LEU A 198 9.75 -39.42 6.51
C LEU A 198 11.27 -39.42 6.27
N ALA A 199 12.07 -39.61 7.32
CA ALA A 199 13.53 -39.73 7.22
C ALA A 199 13.97 -40.91 6.35
N MET A 200 13.25 -42.04 6.37
CA MET A 200 13.54 -43.21 5.53
C MET A 200 13.14 -43.04 4.05
N LEU A 201 12.26 -42.09 3.72
CA LEU A 201 11.96 -41.68 2.35
C LEU A 201 13.07 -40.75 1.83
N GLN A 202 13.45 -39.75 2.65
CA GLN A 202 14.52 -38.78 2.35
C GLN A 202 15.89 -39.46 2.16
N ASP A 203 16.33 -40.33 3.09
CA ASP A 203 17.64 -41.03 3.04
C ASP A 203 17.76 -42.03 1.87
N LYS A 204 16.66 -42.37 1.19
CA LYS A 204 16.65 -43.28 0.04
C LYS A 204 16.77 -42.60 -1.32
N GLY A 205 16.69 -41.27 -1.40
CA GLY A 205 16.54 -40.57 -2.68
C GLY A 205 15.28 -41.01 -3.43
N MET A 206 14.22 -41.37 -2.70
CA MET A 206 12.88 -41.50 -3.26
C MET A 206 12.29 -40.09 -3.31
N PRO A 207 11.93 -39.59 -4.50
CA PRO A 207 11.61 -38.18 -4.66
C PRO A 207 10.30 -37.84 -3.97
N ILE A 208 10.37 -36.93 -3.00
CA ILE A 208 9.27 -35.99 -2.72
C ILE A 208 9.43 -34.76 -3.63
N ALA A 209 10.67 -34.48 -4.08
CA ALA A 209 11.01 -33.69 -5.26
C ALA A 209 12.12 -34.41 -6.06
N THR A 210 12.20 -34.13 -7.37
CA THR A 210 12.96 -34.90 -8.38
C THR A 210 14.09 -34.07 -9.03
N GLU A 211 14.39 -34.34 -10.30
CA GLU A 211 15.24 -33.51 -11.18
C GLU A 211 14.34 -32.94 -12.31
N ARG A 212 13.07 -32.68 -11.96
CA ARG A 212 11.96 -32.24 -12.81
C ARG A 212 10.96 -31.46 -11.95
N THR A 213 10.26 -30.50 -12.57
CA THR A 213 9.14 -29.76 -11.95
C THR A 213 8.20 -30.63 -11.13
N ASP A 214 8.17 -30.36 -9.84
CA ASP A 214 7.30 -30.95 -8.83
C ASP A 214 6.37 -29.90 -8.17
N LYS A 215 5.41 -30.39 -7.38
CA LYS A 215 4.45 -29.56 -6.61
C LYS A 215 4.24 -30.14 -5.21
N ILE A 216 4.63 -29.40 -4.18
CA ILE A 216 4.76 -29.87 -2.80
C ILE A 216 4.03 -28.93 -1.81
N TRP A 217 3.38 -29.52 -0.82
CA TRP A 217 2.76 -28.83 0.34
C TRP A 217 3.24 -29.48 1.65
N LEU A 218 3.65 -28.67 2.63
CA LEU A 218 4.23 -29.12 3.91
C LEU A 218 3.31 -28.89 5.14
N GLY A 219 2.21 -28.14 4.99
CA GLY A 219 1.03 -28.26 5.85
C GLY A 219 1.01 -27.43 7.15
N ASN A 220 1.43 -27.98 8.29
CA ASN A 220 1.20 -27.37 9.63
C ASN A 220 2.31 -27.69 10.67
N ARG A 221 3.52 -28.01 10.24
CA ARG A 221 4.67 -28.20 11.14
C ARG A 221 5.87 -27.51 10.52
N ALA A 222 6.75 -26.99 11.39
CA ALA A 222 8.11 -26.60 11.03
C ALA A 222 8.83 -27.80 10.37
N ASP A 223 8.99 -27.72 9.07
CA ASP A 223 9.56 -28.72 8.17
C ASP A 223 10.90 -28.21 7.59
N THR A 224 11.64 -29.09 6.91
CA THR A 224 12.89 -28.73 6.21
C THR A 224 12.98 -29.55 4.93
N PHE A 225 13.01 -28.88 3.78
CA PHE A 225 12.70 -29.48 2.49
C PHE A 225 13.60 -28.96 1.35
N PHE A 226 13.94 -29.85 0.41
CA PHE A 226 14.78 -29.57 -0.76
C PHE A 226 14.07 -30.03 -2.05
N GLY A 227 13.91 -29.13 -3.02
CA GLY A 227 13.36 -29.41 -4.36
C GLY A 227 14.32 -30.18 -5.28
N TYR A 228 15.62 -29.92 -5.12
CA TYR A 228 16.74 -30.45 -5.92
C TYR A 228 16.83 -29.86 -7.32
N GLY A 229 15.86 -30.10 -8.21
CA GLY A 229 15.92 -29.55 -9.56
C GLY A 229 14.71 -29.78 -10.43
N GLY A 230 14.53 -28.93 -11.43
CA GLY A 230 13.25 -28.69 -12.10
C GLY A 230 12.69 -27.32 -11.74
N ASP A 231 11.72 -26.81 -12.49
CA ASP A 231 11.01 -25.58 -12.10
C ASP A 231 9.92 -25.96 -11.08
N ASP A 232 10.19 -25.89 -9.79
CA ASP A 232 9.36 -26.45 -8.71
C ASP A 232 8.34 -25.47 -8.12
N TRP A 233 7.36 -26.01 -7.39
CA TRP A 233 6.40 -25.24 -6.61
C TRP A 233 6.27 -25.84 -5.20
N ILE A 234 6.61 -25.10 -4.16
CA ILE A 234 6.74 -25.59 -2.77
C ILE A 234 6.05 -24.61 -1.81
N ASP A 235 5.18 -25.15 -0.95
CA ASP A 235 4.43 -24.39 0.07
C ASP A 235 4.63 -25.00 1.46
N GLY A 236 5.22 -24.26 2.39
CA GLY A 236 5.50 -24.66 3.78
C GLY A 236 4.21 -24.83 4.59
N GLY A 237 3.32 -23.85 4.49
CA GLY A 237 1.99 -23.86 5.08
C GLY A 237 1.95 -23.22 6.47
N ARG A 238 2.40 -23.93 7.52
CA ARG A 238 2.59 -23.33 8.86
C ARG A 238 3.70 -23.99 9.66
N GLY A 239 4.40 -23.18 10.44
CA GLY A 239 5.56 -23.56 11.22
C GLY A 239 6.74 -22.69 10.81
N ASP A 240 7.82 -22.67 11.58
CA ASP A 240 9.06 -22.00 11.16
C ASP A 240 9.80 -22.93 10.16
N ASP A 241 9.52 -22.77 8.87
CA ASP A 241 9.91 -23.68 7.79
C ASP A 241 11.27 -23.35 7.16
N LYS A 242 11.88 -24.35 6.50
CA LYS A 242 13.12 -24.19 5.72
C LYS A 242 13.01 -24.82 4.35
N LEU A 243 12.90 -23.98 3.32
CA LEU A 243 12.66 -24.39 1.94
C LEU A 243 13.89 -24.06 1.09
N PHE A 244 14.38 -25.06 0.38
CA PHE A 244 15.45 -24.93 -0.61
C PHE A 244 14.88 -25.37 -1.95
N GLY A 245 14.88 -24.52 -2.96
CA GLY A 245 14.46 -24.85 -4.33
C GLY A 245 15.45 -25.81 -4.97
N GLY A 246 16.50 -25.27 -5.59
CA GLY A 246 17.65 -26.04 -6.06
C GLY A 246 18.16 -25.59 -7.41
N LEU A 247 17.75 -26.29 -8.48
CA LEU A 247 18.17 -26.04 -9.87
C LEU A 247 16.94 -25.88 -10.78
N GLY A 248 16.53 -24.65 -11.09
CA GLY A 248 15.35 -24.39 -11.91
C GLY A 248 14.71 -23.07 -11.55
N ASN A 249 13.57 -22.73 -12.14
CA ASN A 249 12.85 -21.49 -11.83
C ASN A 249 11.75 -21.80 -10.83
N ASP A 250 12.09 -21.74 -9.55
CA ASP A 250 11.29 -22.26 -8.45
C ASP A 250 10.27 -21.25 -7.92
N THR A 251 9.20 -21.75 -7.32
CA THR A 251 8.19 -20.94 -6.61
C THR A 251 8.06 -21.43 -5.18
N LEU A 252 8.56 -20.66 -4.22
CA LEU A 252 8.61 -21.01 -2.80
C LEU A 252 7.68 -20.11 -1.99
N SER A 253 6.86 -20.73 -1.13
CA SER A 253 5.93 -20.07 -0.20
C SER A 253 6.20 -20.59 1.21
N GLY A 254 6.54 -19.72 2.16
CA GLY A 254 6.72 -20.09 3.57
C GLY A 254 5.38 -20.42 4.22
N GLY A 255 4.58 -19.39 4.54
CA GLY A 255 3.21 -19.54 5.04
C GLY A 255 2.98 -18.79 6.35
N ASP A 256 2.45 -19.46 7.38
CA ASP A 256 2.36 -18.92 8.75
C ASP A 256 3.58 -19.37 9.60
N GLY A 257 4.63 -18.54 9.71
CA GLY A 257 5.90 -18.95 10.31
C GLY A 257 6.94 -17.84 10.36
N ASN A 258 8.12 -18.09 10.92
CA ASN A 258 9.33 -17.31 10.61
C ASN A 258 10.22 -18.18 9.74
N ASP A 259 10.08 -18.03 8.44
CA ASP A 259 10.53 -18.99 7.45
C ASP A 259 11.89 -18.62 6.85
N ALA A 260 12.63 -19.63 6.38
CA ALA A 260 13.87 -19.45 5.63
C ALA A 260 13.75 -20.10 4.24
N LEU A 261 13.77 -19.26 3.21
CA LEU A 261 13.60 -19.65 1.80
C LEU A 261 14.90 -19.38 1.05
N ASP A 262 15.38 -20.35 0.29
CA ASP A 262 16.58 -20.30 -0.55
C ASP A 262 16.20 -20.80 -1.95
N GLY A 263 16.22 -19.92 -2.96
CA GLY A 263 15.85 -20.23 -4.34
C GLY A 263 16.79 -21.26 -4.97
N GLY A 264 18.04 -20.88 -5.15
CA GLY A 264 19.10 -21.75 -5.66
C GLY A 264 19.74 -21.21 -6.94
N GLU A 265 19.81 -22.03 -8.00
CA GLU A 265 20.20 -21.60 -9.35
C GLU A 265 18.95 -21.47 -10.24
N GLY A 266 18.50 -20.25 -10.53
CA GLY A 266 17.16 -20.05 -11.05
C GLY A 266 16.76 -18.64 -11.45
N ASN A 267 15.48 -18.44 -11.75
CA ASN A 267 14.84 -17.12 -11.69
C ASN A 267 13.59 -17.30 -10.82
N ASP A 268 13.79 -17.18 -9.52
CA ASP A 268 12.89 -17.77 -8.54
C ASP A 268 11.84 -16.77 -8.05
N THR A 269 10.71 -17.28 -7.60
CA THR A 269 9.62 -16.50 -7.00
C THR A 269 9.42 -16.94 -5.56
N LEU A 270 9.84 -16.11 -4.60
CA LEU A 270 9.79 -16.39 -3.17
C LEU A 270 8.69 -15.54 -2.51
N SER A 271 7.97 -16.11 -1.56
CA SER A 271 7.02 -15.41 -0.68
C SER A 271 7.19 -15.95 0.73
N GLY A 272 7.57 -15.11 1.69
CA GLY A 272 7.69 -15.50 3.10
C GLY A 272 6.31 -15.84 3.67
N GLY A 273 5.52 -14.80 3.93
CA GLY A 273 4.12 -14.93 4.29
C GLY A 273 3.78 -14.13 5.54
N ASN A 274 3.28 -14.81 6.56
CA ASN A 274 2.90 -14.24 7.86
C ASN A 274 4.00 -14.47 8.90
N GLY A 275 5.05 -13.67 8.86
CA GLY A 275 6.02 -13.59 9.93
C GLY A 275 7.20 -12.70 9.62
N SER A 276 8.36 -13.03 10.19
CA SER A 276 9.62 -12.31 9.98
C SER A 276 10.61 -13.24 9.30
N ASP A 277 10.59 -13.22 7.98
CA ASP A 277 11.15 -14.29 7.15
C ASP A 277 12.55 -13.94 6.65
N THR A 278 13.26 -14.93 6.11
CA THR A 278 14.55 -14.75 5.42
C THR A 278 14.45 -15.36 4.03
N LEU A 279 14.55 -14.53 3.00
CA LEU A 279 14.44 -14.91 1.59
C LEU A 279 15.77 -14.64 0.90
N ASP A 280 16.44 -15.70 0.46
CA ASP A 280 17.62 -15.63 -0.42
C ASP A 280 17.22 -16.12 -1.82
N GLY A 281 17.29 -15.25 -2.84
CA GLY A 281 17.01 -15.66 -4.21
C GLY A 281 18.08 -16.59 -4.80
N GLY A 282 19.30 -16.55 -4.26
CA GLY A 282 20.42 -17.33 -4.76
C GLY A 282 21.03 -16.72 -6.02
N ALA A 283 20.86 -17.39 -7.16
CA ALA A 283 21.61 -17.13 -8.38
C ALA A 283 20.74 -17.10 -9.66
N GLY A 284 20.07 -15.97 -9.90
CA GLY A 284 19.82 -15.52 -11.28
C GLY A 284 19.12 -14.17 -11.40
N THR A 285 17.79 -14.14 -11.40
CA THR A 285 17.00 -12.90 -11.44
C THR A 285 15.71 -13.13 -10.70
N ASP A 286 15.75 -12.82 -9.42
CA ASP A 286 14.86 -13.43 -8.43
C ASP A 286 13.87 -12.42 -7.88
N ARG A 287 12.71 -12.90 -7.44
CA ARG A 287 11.54 -12.07 -7.18
C ARG A 287 10.86 -12.44 -5.87
N ALA A 288 10.88 -11.51 -4.91
CA ALA A 288 10.08 -11.61 -3.70
C ALA A 288 8.65 -11.07 -3.95
N VAL A 289 7.64 -11.77 -3.43
CA VAL A 289 6.23 -11.43 -3.54
C VAL A 289 5.66 -11.15 -2.16
N PHE A 290 4.99 -10.01 -2.03
CA PHE A 290 4.36 -9.54 -0.80
C PHE A 290 2.86 -9.34 -1.06
N ALA A 291 2.04 -9.65 -0.06
CA ALA A 291 0.59 -9.47 -0.14
C ALA A 291 0.20 -8.03 0.23
N GLY A 292 -0.83 -7.48 -0.40
CA GLY A 292 -1.23 -6.09 -0.16
C GLY A 292 -0.40 -5.10 -0.97
N ARG A 293 -0.50 -3.82 -0.59
CA ARG A 293 0.04 -2.69 -1.35
C ARG A 293 1.44 -2.34 -0.89
N SER A 294 2.23 -1.76 -1.78
CA SER A 294 3.56 -1.24 -1.41
C SER A 294 3.53 -0.28 -0.20
N GLN A 295 2.46 0.50 -0.06
CA GLN A 295 2.25 1.42 1.07
C GLN A 295 2.09 0.73 2.43
N ASP A 296 1.74 -0.56 2.47
CA ASP A 296 1.64 -1.36 3.69
C ASP A 296 3.04 -1.75 4.24
N TYR A 297 4.11 -1.43 3.51
CA TYR A 297 5.49 -1.82 3.81
C TYR A 297 6.45 -0.63 3.92
N VAL A 298 7.44 -0.81 4.79
CA VAL A 298 8.57 0.12 4.98
C VAL A 298 9.87 -0.61 4.71
N ALA A 299 10.67 -0.09 3.78
CA ALA A 299 12.05 -0.53 3.58
C ALA A 299 12.94 -0.05 4.72
N LEU A 300 13.68 -1.01 5.30
CA LEU A 300 14.69 -0.81 6.33
C LEU A 300 16.08 -0.84 5.68
N TYR A 301 16.79 0.29 5.73
CA TYR A 301 18.13 0.42 5.17
C TYR A 301 19.18 0.45 6.29
N GLY A 302 19.87 -0.67 6.48
CA GLY A 302 20.77 -0.93 7.62
C GLY A 302 22.23 -1.22 7.27
N ALA A 303 23.05 -1.42 8.30
CA ALA A 303 24.49 -1.70 8.17
C ALA A 303 24.83 -3.13 7.71
N THR A 304 23.83 -4.01 7.61
CA THR A 304 23.94 -5.39 7.15
C THR A 304 24.10 -5.50 5.64
N GLY A 305 23.71 -4.48 4.87
CA GLY A 305 23.72 -4.49 3.41
C GLY A 305 22.56 -5.27 2.76
N ALA A 306 21.99 -6.25 3.45
CA ALA A 306 20.70 -6.85 3.10
C ALA A 306 19.58 -5.80 3.19
N LEU A 307 18.67 -5.81 2.22
CA LEU A 307 17.41 -5.08 2.30
C LEU A 307 16.50 -5.83 3.29
N ALA A 308 15.76 -5.12 4.12
CA ALA A 308 14.67 -5.72 4.88
C ALA A 308 13.40 -4.90 4.69
N LEU A 309 12.25 -5.56 4.64
CA LEU A 309 10.94 -4.92 4.60
C LEU A 309 10.21 -5.17 5.90
N LYS A 310 9.52 -4.15 6.41
CA LYS A 310 8.70 -4.21 7.60
C LYS A 310 7.25 -3.98 7.22
N HIS A 311 6.39 -4.96 7.45
CA HIS A 311 4.95 -4.80 7.25
C HIS A 311 4.36 -3.96 8.40
N LEU A 312 3.62 -2.91 8.06
CA LEU A 312 3.18 -1.90 9.04
C LEU A 312 2.16 -2.45 10.05
N ALA A 313 1.24 -3.31 9.62
CA ALA A 313 0.15 -3.79 10.47
C ALA A 313 0.57 -4.92 11.43
N SER A 314 1.44 -5.85 10.98
CA SER A 314 1.99 -6.92 11.85
C SER A 314 3.21 -6.46 12.64
N GLY A 315 3.96 -5.49 12.13
CA GLY A 315 5.28 -5.11 12.64
C GLY A 315 6.38 -6.16 12.38
N SER A 316 6.08 -7.17 11.56
CA SER A 316 7.01 -8.24 11.21
C SER A 316 8.00 -7.79 10.13
N ILE A 317 9.17 -8.41 10.07
CA ILE A 317 10.32 -7.94 9.29
C ILE A 317 10.94 -9.07 8.47
N ASP A 318 10.88 -8.94 7.15
CA ASP A 318 11.43 -9.90 6.20
C ASP A 318 12.80 -9.43 5.71
N THR A 319 13.79 -10.30 5.72
CA THR A 319 15.17 -10.01 5.29
C THR A 319 15.41 -10.62 3.91
N LEU A 320 15.89 -9.79 2.97
CA LEU A 320 16.06 -10.11 1.56
C LEU A 320 17.54 -10.09 1.17
N THR A 321 18.02 -11.19 0.61
CA THR A 321 19.32 -11.30 -0.05
C THR A 321 19.15 -11.85 -1.47
N SER A 322 19.99 -11.40 -2.40
CA SER A 322 20.00 -11.93 -3.78
C SER A 322 18.62 -11.87 -4.47
N ILE A 323 17.83 -10.81 -4.22
CA ILE A 323 16.53 -10.56 -4.86
C ILE A 323 16.67 -9.33 -5.76
N GLU A 324 16.29 -9.44 -7.03
CA GLU A 324 16.29 -8.33 -7.99
C GLU A 324 14.98 -7.54 -7.99
N THR A 325 13.85 -8.19 -7.68
CA THR A 325 12.51 -7.61 -7.85
C THR A 325 11.60 -7.85 -6.65
N LEU A 326 10.85 -6.82 -6.24
CA LEU A 326 9.76 -6.91 -5.26
C LEU A 326 8.43 -6.77 -6.00
N THR A 327 7.44 -7.62 -5.71
CA THR A 327 6.07 -7.53 -6.25
C THR A 327 5.07 -7.32 -5.12
N PHE A 328 4.22 -6.31 -5.29
CA PHE A 328 3.06 -5.99 -4.46
C PHE A 328 1.79 -6.01 -5.34
N ASP A 329 0.61 -5.90 -4.74
CA ASP A 329 -0.66 -5.86 -5.49
C ASP A 329 -0.80 -4.61 -6.38
N ASP A 330 -0.12 -3.51 -6.04
CA ASP A 330 -0.22 -2.22 -6.74
C ASP A 330 1.02 -1.79 -7.53
N THR A 331 2.19 -2.42 -7.32
CA THR A 331 3.42 -2.08 -8.04
C THR A 331 4.46 -3.20 -8.03
N VAL A 332 5.48 -3.08 -8.88
CA VAL A 332 6.68 -3.92 -8.93
C VAL A 332 7.90 -2.99 -8.84
N LEU A 333 8.81 -3.26 -7.91
CA LEU A 333 10.00 -2.42 -7.65
C LEU A 333 11.29 -3.21 -7.91
N GLY A 334 12.23 -2.62 -8.64
CA GLY A 334 13.59 -3.15 -8.80
C GLY A 334 14.44 -2.89 -7.56
N VAL A 335 14.88 -3.95 -6.87
CA VAL A 335 15.74 -3.88 -5.68
C VAL A 335 17.05 -3.11 -5.96
N PRO A 336 17.74 -3.25 -7.11
CA PRO A 336 18.93 -2.43 -7.40
C PRO A 336 18.62 -0.93 -7.49
N GLY A 337 17.44 -0.56 -8.01
CA GLY A 337 16.97 0.83 -8.07
C GLY A 337 16.63 1.36 -6.68
N LEU A 338 15.86 0.59 -5.90
CA LEU A 338 15.50 0.90 -4.52
C LEU A 338 16.74 1.05 -3.62
N LEU A 339 17.71 0.14 -3.69
CA LEU A 339 18.97 0.26 -2.95
C LEU A 339 19.79 1.48 -3.38
N ALA A 340 19.83 1.80 -4.67
CA ALA A 340 20.48 3.01 -5.17
C ALA A 340 19.77 4.29 -4.69
N HIS A 341 18.43 4.29 -4.65
CA HIS A 341 17.62 5.37 -4.09
C HIS A 341 17.90 5.55 -2.60
N LEU A 342 17.79 4.47 -1.80
CA LEU A 342 18.06 4.47 -0.37
C LEU A 342 19.49 4.92 -0.04
N GLN A 343 20.48 4.49 -0.82
CA GLN A 343 21.88 4.91 -0.65
C GLN A 343 22.10 6.39 -1.02
N GLN A 344 21.44 6.90 -2.06
CA GLN A 344 21.50 8.31 -2.45
C GLN A 344 20.78 9.22 -1.46
N ARG A 345 19.68 8.73 -0.87
CA ARG A 345 18.85 9.43 0.12
C ARG A 345 19.48 9.44 1.51
N TYR A 346 19.93 8.28 2.02
CA TYR A 346 20.37 8.14 3.41
C TYR A 346 21.89 8.01 3.59
N GLY A 347 22.66 7.91 2.51
CA GLY A 347 24.12 7.80 2.56
C GLY A 347 24.62 6.43 3.03
N THR A 348 25.79 6.38 3.66
CA THR A 348 26.39 5.12 4.13
C THR A 348 25.88 4.74 5.52
N THR A 349 25.38 3.52 5.68
CA THR A 349 24.97 2.96 6.98
C THR A 349 26.17 2.60 7.87
N GLN A 350 25.98 2.58 9.19
CA GLN A 350 27.02 2.29 10.17
C GLN A 350 26.59 1.21 11.17
N ALA A 351 27.47 0.25 11.46
CA ALA A 351 27.21 -0.82 12.41
C ALA A 351 26.88 -0.26 13.81
N GLY A 352 25.78 -0.74 14.41
CA GLY A 352 25.30 -0.29 15.72
C GLY A 352 24.46 0.99 15.70
N LYS A 353 24.12 1.54 14.53
CA LYS A 353 23.04 2.53 14.36
C LYS A 353 21.73 1.83 14.01
N ALA A 354 20.61 2.48 14.31
CA ALA A 354 19.29 2.06 13.83
C ALA A 354 19.24 2.12 12.28
N PRO A 355 18.49 1.24 11.62
CA PRO A 355 18.25 1.36 10.18
C PRO A 355 17.44 2.63 9.87
N TYR A 356 17.60 3.14 8.66
CA TYR A 356 16.69 4.16 8.13
C TYR A 356 15.40 3.50 7.65
N GLU A 357 14.25 4.15 7.86
CA GLU A 357 12.93 3.66 7.45
C GLU A 357 12.40 4.52 6.28
N MET A 358 11.95 3.88 5.19
CA MET A 358 11.28 4.54 4.06
C MET A 358 10.00 3.78 3.68
N ALA A 359 8.84 4.45 3.74
CA ALA A 359 7.59 3.90 3.21
C ALA A 359 7.70 3.70 1.69
N LEU A 360 7.21 2.56 1.18
CA LEU A 360 7.29 2.22 -0.24
C LEU A 360 6.09 2.75 -1.03
N ASN A 361 6.34 3.01 -2.31
CA ASN A 361 5.36 3.42 -3.32
C ASN A 361 5.88 3.07 -4.72
N ALA A 362 5.08 3.31 -5.77
CA ALA A 362 5.42 2.97 -7.15
C ALA A 362 6.63 3.70 -7.77
N ALA A 363 7.21 4.71 -7.11
CA ALA A 363 8.40 5.44 -7.58
C ALA A 363 9.64 5.18 -6.68
N SER A 364 9.57 4.23 -5.76
CA SER A 364 10.61 4.01 -4.73
C SER A 364 11.91 3.40 -5.26
N ASP A 365 11.91 2.82 -6.46
CA ASP A 365 13.09 2.33 -7.16
C ASP A 365 13.60 3.28 -8.26
N GLU A 366 12.90 4.40 -8.51
CA GLU A 366 13.41 5.46 -9.37
C GLU A 366 14.63 6.14 -8.75
N ALA A 367 15.52 6.67 -9.60
CA ALA A 367 16.72 7.37 -9.15
C ALA A 367 16.34 8.57 -8.25
N TYR A 368 16.84 8.59 -7.01
CA TYR A 368 16.51 9.60 -6.02
C TYR A 368 16.76 11.03 -6.56
N ARG A 369 15.66 11.71 -6.85
CA ARG A 369 15.62 13.15 -7.08
C ARG A 369 15.18 13.78 -5.77
N ALA A 370 16.09 14.51 -5.14
CA ALA A 370 15.67 15.54 -4.20
C ALA A 370 15.06 16.67 -5.04
N GLU A 371 13.74 16.63 -5.22
CA GLU A 371 13.00 17.62 -5.99
C GLU A 371 13.04 18.95 -5.24
N ILE A 372 13.93 19.84 -5.68
CA ILE A 372 13.80 21.26 -5.42
C ILE A 372 12.74 21.75 -6.43
N PRO A 373 11.55 22.19 -5.98
CA PRO A 373 10.53 22.72 -6.87
C PRO A 373 11.00 24.05 -7.47
N GLU A 374 10.28 24.53 -8.49
CA GLU A 374 10.47 25.90 -8.98
C GLU A 374 10.03 26.88 -7.87
N ILE A 375 10.99 27.65 -7.34
CA ILE A 375 10.72 28.60 -6.26
C ILE A 375 10.35 29.97 -6.86
N ASP A 376 9.06 30.28 -6.93
CA ASP A 376 8.55 31.64 -7.16
C ASP A 376 7.77 32.09 -5.93
N GLY A 377 8.11 33.26 -5.38
CA GLY A 377 7.47 33.76 -4.18
C GLY A 377 8.05 33.24 -2.86
N ALA A 378 7.24 33.35 -1.82
CA ALA A 378 7.55 32.96 -0.44
C ALA A 378 7.60 31.43 -0.30
N PHE A 379 8.53 30.92 0.52
CA PHE A 379 8.69 29.49 0.68
C PHE A 379 9.37 29.13 2.00
N SER A 380 9.13 27.90 2.46
CA SER A 380 9.90 27.26 3.52
C SER A 380 10.52 25.94 3.06
N VAL A 381 11.67 25.61 3.64
CA VAL A 381 12.42 24.39 3.36
C VAL A 381 12.88 23.77 4.67
N THR A 382 12.56 22.51 4.88
CA THR A 382 13.00 21.73 6.04
C THR A 382 13.93 20.62 5.60
N ALA A 383 15.08 20.49 6.28
CA ALA A 383 16.08 19.48 6.01
C ALA A 383 16.56 18.80 7.30
N ARG A 384 16.68 17.47 7.32
CA ARG A 384 17.32 16.72 8.42
C ARG A 384 18.72 16.31 8.01
N VAL A 385 19.73 16.80 8.72
CA VAL A 385 21.13 16.79 8.22
C VAL A 385 22.14 16.47 9.32
N THR A 386 23.16 15.66 8.99
CA THR A 386 24.44 15.56 9.72
C THR A 386 25.56 16.28 8.99
N PHE A 387 26.53 16.81 9.75
CA PHE A 387 27.81 17.28 9.23
C PHE A 387 28.93 16.49 9.93
N ASP A 388 29.54 15.54 9.24
CA ASP A 388 30.50 14.58 9.80
C ASP A 388 31.95 15.08 9.77
N ASP A 389 32.29 16.02 8.87
CA ASP A 389 33.58 16.71 8.85
C ASP A 389 33.41 18.23 8.68
N VAL A 390 33.09 18.91 9.78
CA VAL A 390 32.91 20.36 9.82
C VAL A 390 34.24 21.11 9.57
N ALA A 391 35.38 20.55 9.98
CA ALA A 391 36.68 21.23 9.92
C ALA A 391 37.37 21.09 8.55
N GLY A 392 37.16 19.97 7.85
CA GLY A 392 37.73 19.70 6.53
C GLY A 392 36.90 20.21 5.35
N GLY A 393 35.62 20.53 5.54
CA GLY A 393 34.76 21.10 4.50
C GLY A 393 34.67 22.62 4.54
N TYR A 394 34.75 23.26 3.37
CA TYR A 394 34.51 24.69 3.16
C TYR A 394 33.16 24.89 2.46
N PHE A 395 32.22 25.59 3.09
CA PHE A 395 30.87 25.86 2.57
C PHE A 395 30.10 24.60 2.13
N GLN A 396 29.96 23.64 3.05
CA GLN A 396 29.17 22.43 2.82
C GLN A 396 27.67 22.77 2.72
N ARG A 397 27.12 22.69 1.51
CA ARG A 397 25.71 22.97 1.22
C ARG A 397 24.82 21.78 1.58
N VAL A 398 23.67 22.07 2.18
CA VAL A 398 22.53 21.14 2.29
C VAL A 398 21.83 21.10 0.93
N PHE A 399 21.42 22.27 0.44
CA PHE A 399 20.98 22.46 -0.94
C PHE A 399 21.53 23.78 -1.49
N ASP A 400 21.61 23.86 -2.82
CA ASP A 400 22.04 25.02 -3.59
C ASP A 400 21.29 24.99 -4.94
N THR A 401 20.32 25.90 -5.12
CA THR A 401 19.52 26.02 -6.34
C THR A 401 19.71 27.39 -6.98
N GLY A 402 19.89 27.43 -8.30
CA GLY A 402 19.96 28.69 -9.04
C GLY A 402 20.84 28.69 -10.27
N ASN A 403 21.35 29.88 -10.58
CA ASN A 403 22.06 30.19 -11.82
C ASN A 403 23.56 30.46 -11.60
N GLY A 404 24.09 30.13 -10.43
CA GLY A 404 25.51 30.21 -10.11
C GLY A 404 26.00 31.57 -9.60
N ALA A 405 27.32 31.68 -9.43
CA ALA A 405 27.94 32.81 -8.76
C ALA A 405 27.59 34.18 -9.37
N GLY A 406 26.99 35.06 -8.56
CA GLY A 406 26.61 36.42 -8.96
C GLY A 406 25.33 36.50 -9.79
N ARG A 407 24.46 35.49 -9.70
CA ARG A 407 23.12 35.43 -10.27
C ARG A 407 22.12 34.93 -9.23
N ASP A 408 20.85 34.91 -9.60
CA ASP A 408 19.76 34.39 -8.75
C ASP A 408 20.08 32.99 -8.22
N ASN A 409 20.18 32.87 -6.89
CA ASN A 409 20.68 31.67 -6.23
C ASN A 409 20.24 31.58 -4.77
N ILE A 410 19.79 30.41 -4.32
CA ILE A 410 19.24 30.16 -2.98
C ILE A 410 19.92 28.92 -2.40
N TRP A 411 20.41 29.00 -1.16
CA TRP A 411 21.08 27.87 -0.52
C TRP A 411 20.97 27.88 1.01
N LEU A 412 21.04 26.68 1.59
CA LEU A 412 21.17 26.41 3.03
C LEU A 412 22.46 25.61 3.26
N GLY A 413 23.27 25.97 4.25
CA GLY A 413 24.52 25.23 4.51
C GLY A 413 25.48 25.86 5.51
N GLN A 414 26.56 25.14 5.75
CA GLN A 414 27.69 25.58 6.56
C GLN A 414 28.34 26.84 5.95
N VAL A 415 28.81 27.76 6.80
CA VAL A 415 29.62 28.91 6.35
C VAL A 415 31.11 28.62 6.52
N GLY A 416 31.87 28.67 5.41
CA GLY A 416 33.31 28.40 5.44
C GLY A 416 33.62 27.04 6.08
N ASN A 417 34.63 26.98 6.94
CA ASN A 417 34.98 25.82 7.75
C ASN A 417 34.62 26.01 9.25
N SER A 418 33.55 26.76 9.54
CA SER A 418 33.08 27.01 10.91
C SER A 418 31.88 26.12 11.27
N ARG A 419 31.37 26.25 12.50
CA ARG A 419 30.13 25.60 12.96
C ARG A 419 28.88 26.45 12.72
N ASP A 420 28.98 27.47 11.87
CA ASP A 420 27.90 28.39 11.61
C ASP A 420 27.02 27.85 10.47
N MET A 421 25.70 27.89 10.65
CA MET A 421 24.72 27.56 9.61
C MET A 421 24.16 28.85 9.03
N ALA A 422 23.99 28.92 7.72
CA ALA A 422 23.40 30.06 7.05
C ALA A 422 22.37 29.65 5.99
N PHE A 423 21.39 30.53 5.83
CA PHE A 423 20.45 30.55 4.72
C PHE A 423 20.68 31.85 3.96
N GLU A 424 20.78 31.77 2.63
CA GLU A 424 21.07 32.92 1.76
C GLU A 424 20.20 32.88 0.50
N ILE A 425 19.67 34.05 0.17
CA ILE A 425 19.01 34.37 -1.08
C ILE A 425 19.88 35.45 -1.76
N LEU A 426 20.37 35.13 -2.95
CA LEU A 426 21.02 36.06 -3.85
C LEU A 426 19.98 36.46 -4.90
N ASP A 427 19.50 37.70 -4.86
CA ASP A 427 18.59 38.29 -5.84
C ASP A 427 19.42 39.15 -6.82
N GLY A 428 19.67 38.60 -8.00
CA GLY A 428 20.61 39.12 -8.99
C GLY A 428 22.03 39.27 -8.42
N ALA A 429 22.35 40.48 -7.95
CA ALA A 429 23.63 40.82 -7.31
C ALA A 429 23.50 41.21 -5.83
N MET A 430 22.28 41.29 -5.28
CA MET A 430 22.03 41.66 -3.88
C MET A 430 21.93 40.40 -3.02
N LYS A 431 22.77 40.36 -1.98
CA LYS A 431 22.97 39.17 -1.15
C LYS A 431 22.30 39.32 0.21
N HIS A 432 21.28 38.51 0.45
CA HIS A 432 20.54 38.44 1.69
C HIS A 432 20.94 37.18 2.43
N ARG A 433 21.57 37.30 3.60
CA ARG A 433 22.03 36.15 4.40
C ARG A 433 21.70 36.32 5.86
N ILE A 434 21.07 35.30 6.43
CA ILE A 434 21.00 35.09 7.88
C ILE A 434 21.99 34.00 8.29
N THR A 435 22.57 34.10 9.48
CA THR A 435 23.61 33.15 9.93
C THR A 435 23.55 32.94 11.44
N ALA A 436 23.27 31.70 11.83
CA ALA A 436 23.34 31.23 13.19
C ALA A 436 24.76 30.75 13.51
N LYS A 437 25.32 31.16 14.66
CA LYS A 437 26.74 30.92 14.99
C LYS A 437 26.93 29.75 15.96
N ASP A 438 27.96 28.93 15.72
CA ASP A 438 28.34 27.75 16.52
C ASP A 438 27.17 26.77 16.82
N VAL A 439 26.28 26.59 15.85
CA VAL A 439 25.06 25.78 15.96
C VAL A 439 25.18 24.37 15.37
N ILE A 440 26.12 24.14 14.44
CA ILE A 440 26.40 22.84 13.86
C ILE A 440 27.25 22.02 14.83
N LYS A 441 26.78 20.82 15.19
CA LYS A 441 27.53 19.85 15.99
C LYS A 441 27.96 18.70 15.09
N GLN A 442 29.26 18.43 15.03
CA GLN A 442 29.82 17.42 14.14
C GLN A 442 29.32 16.01 14.50
N GLY A 443 28.87 15.24 13.50
CA GLY A 443 28.33 13.89 13.68
C GLY A 443 26.99 13.82 14.43
N VAL A 444 26.29 14.95 14.58
CA VAL A 444 24.98 15.04 15.25
C VAL A 444 23.94 15.47 14.23
N GLU A 445 22.88 14.67 14.10
CA GLU A 445 21.70 15.01 13.30
C GLU A 445 20.98 16.21 13.92
N ALA A 446 20.50 17.12 13.07
CA ALA A 446 19.57 18.15 13.45
C ALA A 446 18.58 18.43 12.31
N GLN A 447 17.37 18.83 12.67
CA GLN A 447 16.41 19.39 11.71
C GLN A 447 16.69 20.90 11.56
N TRP A 448 16.77 21.36 10.32
CA TRP A 448 16.92 22.76 9.97
C TRP A 448 15.72 23.17 9.15
N THR A 449 15.03 24.24 9.55
CA THR A 449 13.97 24.84 8.75
C THR A 449 14.40 26.26 8.41
N ALA A 450 14.46 26.58 7.12
CA ALA A 450 14.77 27.91 6.63
C ALA A 450 13.63 28.38 5.72
N GLY A 451 13.40 29.68 5.62
CA GLY A 451 12.32 30.18 4.76
C GLY A 451 12.32 31.69 4.65
N VAL A 452 11.44 32.20 3.80
CA VAL A 452 11.22 33.62 3.55
C VAL A 452 9.74 33.89 3.30
N ASP A 453 9.16 34.81 4.09
CA ASP A 453 7.74 35.18 3.99
C ASP A 453 7.48 36.11 2.78
N GLU A 454 6.20 36.40 2.50
CA GLU A 454 5.77 37.33 1.43
C GLU A 454 6.31 38.77 1.58
N ARG A 455 6.78 39.14 2.78
CA ARG A 455 7.38 40.45 3.10
C ARG A 455 8.90 40.43 2.93
N GLY A 456 9.48 39.30 2.54
CA GLY A 456 10.90 39.07 2.41
C GLY A 456 11.62 38.87 3.75
N TRP A 457 10.94 38.57 4.85
CA TRP A 457 11.57 38.27 6.14
C TRP A 457 12.12 36.83 6.14
N MET A 458 13.44 36.68 6.24
CA MET A 458 14.08 35.36 6.27
C MET A 458 14.17 34.84 7.70
N SER A 459 13.93 33.54 7.87
CA SER A 459 14.05 32.83 9.15
C SER A 459 14.88 31.54 9.01
N LEU A 460 15.55 31.14 10.10
CA LEU A 460 16.32 29.90 10.22
C LEU A 460 16.14 29.32 11.63
N TYR A 461 15.58 28.13 11.67
CA TYR A 461 15.33 27.32 12.87
C TYR A 461 16.24 26.11 12.90
N LYS A 462 16.55 25.66 14.11
CA LYS A 462 17.19 24.38 14.39
C LYS A 462 16.37 23.62 15.42
N ASP A 463 15.96 22.40 15.09
CA ASP A 463 15.17 21.52 15.96
C ASP A 463 13.90 22.24 16.50
N GLY A 464 13.25 23.05 15.66
CA GLY A 464 12.09 23.88 15.99
C GLY A 464 12.39 25.21 16.73
N VAL A 465 13.64 25.49 17.09
CA VAL A 465 14.06 26.71 17.79
C VAL A 465 14.63 27.73 16.81
N LEU A 466 14.14 28.97 16.82
CA LEU A 466 14.69 30.05 15.99
C LEU A 466 16.14 30.34 16.37
N VAL A 467 17.06 30.31 15.40
CA VAL A 467 18.50 30.53 15.62
C VAL A 467 19.08 31.69 14.80
N ALA A 468 18.40 32.14 13.73
CA ALA A 468 18.67 33.40 13.06
C ALA A 468 17.43 33.91 12.29
N GLU A 469 17.31 35.22 12.14
CA GLU A 469 16.28 35.87 11.32
C GLU A 469 16.81 37.21 10.77
N GLY A 470 16.10 37.81 9.81
CA GLY A 470 16.35 39.17 9.34
C GLY A 470 15.80 39.47 7.95
N GLN A 471 15.88 40.73 7.53
CA GLN A 471 15.36 41.17 6.24
C GLN A 471 16.13 40.54 5.06
N GLY A 472 15.39 39.88 4.19
CA GLY A 472 15.82 39.32 2.93
C GLY A 472 15.10 39.90 1.71
N ALA A 473 14.88 39.05 0.72
CA ALA A 473 14.13 39.33 -0.50
C ALA A 473 13.31 38.08 -0.86
N VAL A 474 12.09 38.30 -1.37
CA VAL A 474 11.25 37.23 -1.92
C VAL A 474 11.87 36.75 -3.24
N PRO A 475 12.11 35.43 -3.42
CA PRO A 475 12.51 34.86 -4.70
C PRO A 475 11.58 35.28 -5.83
N ARG A 476 12.17 35.71 -6.95
CA ARG A 476 11.44 35.94 -8.20
C ARG A 476 11.33 34.64 -9.00
N ASP A 477 10.26 34.49 -9.77
CA ASP A 477 10.20 33.55 -10.89
C ASP A 477 11.43 33.75 -11.79
N VAL A 478 12.30 32.74 -11.76
CA VAL A 478 13.47 32.63 -12.61
C VAL A 478 13.70 31.15 -12.89
N THR A 479 13.84 30.80 -14.16
CA THR A 479 14.30 29.48 -14.55
C THR A 479 15.67 29.20 -13.91
N ARG A 480 15.72 28.27 -12.97
CA ARG A 480 16.96 27.83 -12.32
C ARG A 480 17.55 26.70 -13.15
N THR A 481 18.87 26.73 -13.35
CA THR A 481 19.57 25.80 -14.24
C THR A 481 20.43 24.77 -13.50
N ASN A 482 20.52 24.89 -12.18
CA ASN A 482 21.31 24.03 -11.32
C ASN A 482 20.56 23.80 -10.02
N ASP A 483 20.12 22.57 -9.77
CA ASP A 483 19.51 22.14 -8.51
C ASP A 483 20.39 21.08 -7.88
N PHE A 484 21.04 21.46 -6.78
CA PHE A 484 22.04 20.62 -6.12
C PHE A 484 21.67 20.37 -4.65
N VAL A 485 21.84 19.12 -4.23
CA VAL A 485 21.64 18.66 -2.85
C VAL A 485 22.92 17.94 -2.40
N GLY A 486 23.42 18.30 -1.21
CA GLY A 486 24.75 17.91 -0.72
C GLY A 486 25.93 18.44 -1.56
N LYS A 487 25.66 19.30 -2.55
CA LYS A 487 26.62 19.82 -3.55
C LYS A 487 26.36 21.31 -3.77
N SER A 488 27.29 21.97 -4.45
CA SER A 488 27.27 23.39 -4.73
C SER A 488 27.52 23.65 -6.21
N ASN A 489 26.96 24.72 -6.76
CA ASN A 489 27.33 25.24 -8.07
C ASN A 489 28.63 26.09 -8.04
N TRP A 490 29.19 26.34 -6.86
CA TRP A 490 30.46 27.05 -6.66
C TRP A 490 31.65 26.07 -6.62
N ALA A 491 32.56 26.19 -7.58
CA ALA A 491 33.68 25.26 -7.77
C ALA A 491 34.73 25.18 -6.62
N HIS A 492 34.61 26.01 -5.58
CA HIS A 492 35.48 26.00 -4.40
C HIS A 492 34.81 25.47 -3.13
N ASP A 493 33.50 25.19 -3.19
CA ASP A 493 32.78 24.60 -2.08
C ASP A 493 33.05 23.10 -1.99
N THR A 494 33.08 22.57 -0.77
CA THR A 494 33.23 21.15 -0.51
C THR A 494 31.86 20.49 -0.51
N ALA A 495 31.67 19.46 -1.33
CA ALA A 495 30.47 18.62 -1.25
C ALA A 495 30.32 18.05 0.18
N LEU A 496 29.09 18.03 0.69
CA LEU A 496 28.76 17.71 2.06
C LEU A 496 29.37 16.38 2.51
N LYS A 497 30.16 16.45 3.57
CA LYS A 497 30.66 15.32 4.35
C LYS A 497 29.70 15.11 5.49
N GLY A 498 28.64 14.35 5.21
CA GLY A 498 27.48 14.17 6.07
C GLY A 498 26.36 13.46 5.32
N SER A 499 25.15 13.48 5.86
CA SER A 499 23.96 12.87 5.26
C SER A 499 22.78 13.84 5.34
N ILE A 500 21.90 13.81 4.34
CA ILE A 500 20.65 14.61 4.28
C ILE A 500 19.50 13.62 4.25
N TYR A 501 18.94 13.31 5.41
CA TYR A 501 17.91 12.28 5.58
C TYR A 501 16.55 12.69 5.03
N ASP A 502 16.34 14.00 4.93
CA ASP A 502 15.09 14.61 4.54
C ASP A 502 15.37 16.00 3.96
N LEU A 503 14.65 16.38 2.91
CA LEU A 503 14.65 17.71 2.34
C LEU A 503 13.27 17.95 1.71
N THR A 504 12.44 18.75 2.36
CA THR A 504 11.09 19.10 1.91
C THR A 504 11.02 20.60 1.69
N PHE A 505 10.70 21.02 0.48
CA PHE A 505 10.26 22.38 0.20
C PHE A 505 8.74 22.44 0.33
N LYS A 506 8.25 23.60 0.73
CA LYS A 506 6.84 23.97 0.74
C LYS A 506 6.73 25.40 0.26
N ASP A 507 5.69 25.67 -0.52
CA ASP A 507 5.18 27.04 -0.63
C ASP A 507 4.80 27.49 0.80
N ASP A 508 5.16 28.73 1.17
CA ASP A 508 4.73 29.27 2.46
C ASP A 508 3.20 29.33 2.43
N LEU A 509 2.53 28.83 3.48
CA LEU A 509 1.09 29.08 3.59
C LEU A 509 0.94 30.57 3.90
N PRO A 510 0.09 31.33 3.20
CA PRO A 510 0.00 32.76 3.43
C PRO A 510 -0.43 33.03 4.88
N ASP A 511 0.40 33.76 5.61
CA ASP A 511 0.27 33.92 7.05
C ASP A 511 -1.08 34.57 7.42
N ILE A 512 -1.74 34.00 8.43
CA ILE A 512 -3.14 34.25 8.74
C ILE A 512 -3.30 35.59 9.47
N HIS A 513 -3.29 36.68 8.71
CA HIS A 513 -3.57 38.03 9.20
C HIS A 513 -5.06 38.34 9.04
N GLY A 514 -5.72 38.76 10.13
CA GLY A 514 -7.13 39.12 10.12
C GLY A 514 -8.11 37.99 9.72
N ALA A 515 -9.16 38.39 9.01
CA ALA A 515 -10.21 37.49 8.52
C ALA A 515 -9.71 36.63 7.35
N PHE A 516 -10.10 35.36 7.31
CA PHE A 516 -9.64 34.41 6.30
C PHE A 516 -10.63 33.28 6.05
N THR A 517 -10.44 32.59 4.93
CA THR A 517 -11.02 31.29 4.62
C THR A 517 -9.87 30.31 4.37
N ALA A 518 -9.91 29.13 4.99
CA ALA A 518 -9.00 28.03 4.64
C ALA A 518 -9.80 26.82 4.21
N SER A 519 -9.45 26.23 3.08
CA SER A 519 -10.11 25.03 2.53
C SER A 519 -9.06 23.97 2.24
N ALA A 520 -9.35 22.71 2.59
CA ALA A 520 -8.48 21.57 2.28
C ALA A 520 -9.32 20.34 1.93
N THR A 521 -8.81 19.51 1.03
CA THR A 521 -9.33 18.16 0.77
C THR A 521 -8.69 17.21 1.78
N VAL A 522 -9.50 16.40 2.48
CA VAL A 522 -9.04 15.60 3.61
C VAL A 522 -9.68 14.23 3.60
N ARG A 523 -8.86 13.19 3.79
CA ARG A 523 -9.28 11.83 4.10
C ARG A 523 -8.65 11.38 5.42
N PHE A 524 -9.45 10.86 6.36
CA PHE A 524 -8.95 10.23 7.58
C PHE A 524 -9.04 8.71 7.41
N ASP A 525 -7.92 8.01 7.39
CA ASP A 525 -7.88 6.57 7.12
C ASP A 525 -7.90 5.70 8.40
N ASP A 526 -7.50 6.26 9.56
CA ASP A 526 -7.67 5.61 10.87
C ASP A 526 -7.88 6.68 11.97
N LEU A 527 -9.07 6.71 12.58
CA LEU A 527 -9.43 7.66 13.64
C LEU A 527 -8.91 7.26 15.03
N ASP A 528 -8.58 6.00 15.25
CA ASP A 528 -8.12 5.45 16.53
C ASP A 528 -6.58 5.34 16.62
N ALA A 529 -5.85 5.46 15.49
CA ALA A 529 -4.39 5.55 15.41
C ALA A 529 -3.77 6.61 16.34
N GLY A 530 -4.54 7.65 16.67
CA GLY A 530 -4.02 8.77 17.45
C GLY A 530 -5.06 9.79 17.88
N ALA A 531 -4.82 10.39 19.04
CA ALA A 531 -5.60 11.54 19.49
C ALA A 531 -5.14 12.83 18.78
N TRP A 532 -6.10 13.71 18.50
CA TRP A 532 -5.87 15.06 17.98
C TRP A 532 -5.15 15.09 16.63
N GLN A 533 -5.54 14.21 15.72
CA GLN A 533 -5.07 14.25 14.35
C GLN A 533 -5.46 15.59 13.72
N ARG A 534 -4.50 16.28 13.10
CA ARG A 534 -4.67 17.66 12.62
C ARG A 534 -4.63 17.72 11.11
N VAL A 535 -5.63 18.37 10.53
CA VAL A 535 -5.67 18.70 9.10
C VAL A 535 -4.61 19.76 8.83
N TYR A 536 -4.66 20.85 9.58
CA TYR A 536 -3.61 21.86 9.63
C TYR A 536 -3.47 22.46 11.03
N ASP A 537 -2.27 22.93 11.35
CA ASP A 537 -1.90 23.56 12.61
C ASP A 537 -0.88 24.67 12.35
N ILE A 538 -1.36 25.92 12.40
CA ILE A 538 -0.67 27.10 11.88
C ILE A 538 -0.49 28.09 13.04
N GLY A 539 0.73 28.25 13.53
CA GLY A 539 1.02 29.17 14.62
C GLY A 539 2.21 28.84 15.52
N ASN A 540 2.18 29.46 16.70
CA ASN A 540 3.32 29.60 17.59
C ASN A 540 3.39 28.55 18.70
N GLY A 541 2.60 27.48 18.60
CA GLY A 541 2.65 26.31 19.48
C GLY A 541 1.75 26.41 20.71
N PRO A 542 1.92 25.47 21.68
CA PRO A 542 0.99 25.35 22.80
C PRO A 542 0.90 26.62 23.65
N ASN A 543 -0.30 27.18 23.79
CA ASN A 543 -0.62 28.42 24.52
C ASN A 543 -0.12 29.74 23.88
N ALA A 544 0.23 29.72 22.59
CA ALA A 544 0.54 30.92 21.81
C ALA A 544 -0.58 31.26 20.81
N ASP A 545 -0.37 32.28 19.97
CA ASP A 545 -1.27 32.59 18.86
C ASP A 545 -1.22 31.45 17.82
N ASN A 546 -2.36 30.81 17.53
CA ASN A 546 -2.42 29.51 16.82
C ASN A 546 -3.79 29.30 16.14
N VAL A 547 -3.83 28.71 14.95
CA VAL A 547 -5.05 28.48 14.15
C VAL A 547 -5.02 27.05 13.61
N PHE A 548 -6.04 26.25 13.90
CA PHE A 548 -6.00 24.82 13.56
C PHE A 548 -7.37 24.19 13.29
N LEU A 549 -7.37 23.15 12.46
CA LEU A 549 -8.49 22.25 12.20
C LEU A 549 -8.06 20.82 12.58
N SER A 550 -8.81 20.17 13.47
CA SER A 550 -8.39 18.91 14.10
C SER A 550 -9.56 18.04 14.56
N GLN A 551 -9.35 16.73 14.52
CA GLN A 551 -10.14 15.72 15.24
C GLN A 551 -10.10 15.97 16.76
N ILE A 552 -11.22 15.88 17.48
CA ILE A 552 -11.22 15.94 18.94
C ILE A 552 -10.84 14.56 19.51
N GLY A 553 -9.64 14.44 20.10
CA GLY A 553 -9.18 13.14 20.63
C GLY A 553 -9.16 12.08 19.53
N THR A 554 -9.66 10.87 19.78
CA THR A 554 -9.92 9.82 18.76
C THR A 554 -11.38 9.80 18.28
N SER A 555 -12.13 10.89 18.47
CA SER A 555 -13.57 10.92 18.14
C SER A 555 -13.85 11.19 16.66
N LYS A 556 -15.13 11.13 16.28
CA LYS A 556 -15.61 11.54 14.94
C LYS A 556 -15.95 13.05 14.87
N ASP A 557 -15.61 13.83 15.89
CA ASP A 557 -15.91 15.26 15.96
C ASP A 557 -14.76 16.07 15.36
N MET A 558 -15.09 16.98 14.44
CA MET A 558 -14.13 17.93 13.84
C MET A 558 -14.21 19.27 14.58
N GLN A 559 -13.07 19.84 14.94
CA GLN A 559 -12.94 21.13 15.62
C GLN A 559 -12.10 22.12 14.82
N PHE A 560 -12.64 23.32 14.61
CA PHE A 560 -11.88 24.48 14.17
C PHE A 560 -11.65 25.42 15.36
N THR A 561 -10.39 25.81 15.60
CA THR A 561 -9.98 26.65 16.75
C THR A 561 -9.07 27.79 16.32
N ILE A 562 -9.28 28.96 16.93
CA ILE A 562 -8.39 30.11 16.86
C ILE A 562 -7.95 30.46 18.29
N MET A 563 -6.65 30.65 18.48
CA MET A 563 -6.01 31.08 19.71
C MET A 563 -5.28 32.41 19.48
N ASN A 564 -5.48 33.36 20.38
CA ASN A 564 -4.80 34.65 20.42
C ASN A 564 -4.12 34.82 21.79
N GLY A 565 -3.04 34.07 22.04
CA GLY A 565 -2.37 33.98 23.34
C GLY A 565 -3.25 33.26 24.36
N SER A 566 -3.66 33.96 25.44
CA SER A 566 -4.51 33.37 26.49
C SER A 566 -6.01 33.34 26.17
N LYS A 567 -6.44 33.86 25.02
CA LYS A 567 -7.82 33.75 24.53
C LYS A 567 -7.90 32.68 23.46
N SER A 568 -8.93 31.84 23.50
CA SER A 568 -9.25 30.90 22.44
C SER A 568 -10.74 30.88 22.15
N ALA A 569 -11.11 30.51 20.94
CA ALA A 569 -12.46 30.19 20.53
C ALA A 569 -12.44 28.97 19.60
N SER A 570 -13.45 28.10 19.73
CA SER A 570 -13.55 26.85 18.99
C SER A 570 -14.99 26.60 18.59
N ILE A 571 -15.19 26.06 17.38
CA ILE A 571 -16.46 25.49 16.93
C ILE A 571 -16.27 24.00 16.61
N VAL A 572 -17.32 23.20 16.79
CA VAL A 572 -17.24 21.73 16.71
C VAL A 572 -18.40 21.16 15.89
N ALA A 573 -18.07 20.46 14.81
CA ALA A 573 -18.98 19.64 14.04
C ALA A 573 -18.96 18.20 14.57
N LYS A 574 -20.02 17.79 15.27
CA LYS A 574 -20.08 16.49 15.95
C LYS A 574 -20.39 15.34 14.99
N GLY A 575 -19.67 14.23 15.11
CA GLY A 575 -19.87 13.03 14.30
C GLY A 575 -19.69 13.25 12.80
N ALA A 576 -18.93 14.28 12.40
CA ALA A 576 -18.82 14.75 11.03
C ALA A 576 -17.71 14.05 10.22
N ILE A 577 -16.74 13.44 10.91
CA ILE A 577 -15.64 12.70 10.28
C ILE A 577 -16.09 11.24 10.03
N VAL A 578 -15.92 10.77 8.80
CA VAL A 578 -16.09 9.38 8.41
C VAL A 578 -14.73 8.86 7.94
N GLU A 579 -14.39 7.66 8.38
CA GLU A 579 -13.11 7.02 8.08
C GLU A 579 -13.12 6.50 6.63
N GLY A 580 -12.01 6.69 5.91
CA GLY A 580 -11.88 6.43 4.47
C GLY A 580 -12.63 7.39 3.55
N GLU A 581 -13.37 8.38 4.07
CA GLU A 581 -14.07 9.37 3.25
C GLU A 581 -13.18 10.58 2.97
N GLU A 582 -12.93 10.83 1.69
CA GLU A 582 -12.34 12.08 1.21
C GLU A 582 -13.43 13.15 1.11
N ALA A 583 -13.21 14.29 1.77
CA ALA A 583 -14.14 15.40 1.81
C ALA A 583 -13.41 16.75 1.84
N THR A 584 -14.00 17.79 1.25
CA THR A 584 -13.47 19.15 1.31
C THR A 584 -13.94 19.83 2.60
N TRP A 585 -13.01 20.16 3.48
CA TRP A 585 -13.27 20.89 4.72
C TRP A 585 -12.90 22.36 4.56
N THR A 586 -13.86 23.24 4.77
CA THR A 586 -13.65 24.69 4.70
C THR A 586 -13.90 25.31 6.07
N THR A 587 -12.96 26.12 6.54
CA THR A 587 -13.12 26.99 7.71
C THR A 587 -13.12 28.44 7.27
N ASN A 588 -13.85 29.28 7.99
CA ASN A 588 -13.89 30.70 7.74
C ASN A 588 -13.99 31.47 9.07
N VAL A 589 -13.38 32.63 9.12
CA VAL A 589 -13.65 33.67 10.12
C VAL A 589 -13.73 35.02 9.42
N ASN A 590 -14.84 35.73 9.60
CA ASN A 590 -15.01 37.07 9.04
C ASN A 590 -14.47 38.17 9.98
N GLU A 591 -14.43 39.43 9.52
CA GLU A 591 -13.93 40.57 10.29
C GLU A 591 -14.67 40.82 11.62
N SER A 592 -15.94 40.38 11.72
CA SER A 592 -16.73 40.42 12.96
C SER A 592 -16.42 39.27 13.93
N GLY A 593 -15.46 38.41 13.60
CA GLY A 593 -15.05 37.25 14.39
C GLY A 593 -16.06 36.10 14.36
N TRP A 594 -16.96 36.04 13.38
CA TRP A 594 -17.91 34.92 13.25
C TRP A 594 -17.21 33.73 12.58
N MET A 595 -17.05 32.62 13.30
CA MET A 595 -16.38 31.41 12.82
C MET A 595 -17.38 30.44 12.20
N ARG A 596 -16.98 29.78 11.10
CA ARG A 596 -17.76 28.75 10.40
C ARG A 596 -16.89 27.55 10.00
N LEU A 597 -17.49 26.36 9.98
CA LEU A 597 -16.89 25.10 9.57
C LEU A 597 -17.88 24.37 8.64
N PHE A 598 -17.41 24.01 7.46
CA PHE A 598 -18.16 23.34 6.40
C PHE A 598 -17.48 22.02 6.01
N LYS A 599 -18.27 21.11 5.44
CA LYS A 599 -17.81 19.89 4.78
C LYS A 599 -18.56 19.77 3.46
N ASP A 600 -17.86 19.64 2.34
CA ASP A 600 -18.41 19.56 0.98
C ASP A 600 -19.39 20.70 0.67
N GLY A 601 -19.08 21.90 1.15
CA GLY A 601 -19.92 23.10 1.07
C GLY A 601 -21.13 23.14 2.03
N ALA A 602 -21.43 22.06 2.75
CA ALA A 602 -22.49 22.04 3.76
C ALA A 602 -21.97 22.59 5.10
N LEU A 603 -22.66 23.59 5.66
CA LEU A 603 -22.34 24.17 6.97
C LEU A 603 -22.61 23.15 8.09
N LEU A 604 -21.59 22.81 8.87
CA LEU A 604 -21.70 21.87 9.99
C LEU A 604 -21.60 22.52 11.37
N ALA A 605 -20.89 23.66 11.49
CA ALA A 605 -20.87 24.45 12.72
C ALA A 605 -20.65 25.95 12.43
N GLU A 606 -21.26 26.82 13.24
CA GLU A 606 -20.93 28.25 13.31
C GLU A 606 -21.03 28.77 14.75
N GLY A 607 -20.33 29.86 15.08
CA GLY A 607 -20.34 30.45 16.41
C GLY A 607 -19.47 31.69 16.58
N GLN A 608 -19.63 32.39 17.71
CA GLN A 608 -18.84 33.59 18.00
C GLN A 608 -17.40 33.19 18.31
N GLY A 609 -16.49 33.69 17.50
CA GLY A 609 -15.07 33.45 17.59
C GLY A 609 -14.27 34.69 17.93
N ILE A 610 -12.99 34.61 17.58
CA ILE A 610 -12.03 35.72 17.61
C ILE A 610 -11.35 35.77 16.24
N VAL A 611 -11.17 36.97 15.70
CA VAL A 611 -10.32 37.17 14.51
C VAL A 611 -8.86 36.87 14.93
N PRO A 612 -8.10 36.06 14.16
CA PRO A 612 -6.67 35.87 14.39
C PRO A 612 -5.93 37.21 14.47
N LYS A 613 -4.93 37.31 15.35
CA LYS A 613 -4.03 38.47 15.34
C LYS A 613 -3.12 38.46 14.12
N ASP A 614 -2.72 39.65 13.74
CA ASP A 614 -1.65 39.88 12.77
C ASP A 614 -0.28 39.69 13.45
N VAL A 615 0.15 38.43 13.53
CA VAL A 615 1.44 38.02 14.12
C VAL A 615 2.09 36.97 13.22
N ALA A 616 3.41 37.04 13.08
CA ALA A 616 4.17 35.99 12.39
C ALA A 616 3.94 34.63 13.07
N ARG A 617 3.77 33.58 12.26
CA ARG A 617 3.55 32.20 12.72
C ARG A 617 4.74 31.33 12.36
N ILE A 618 5.32 30.69 13.38
CA ILE A 618 6.59 29.95 13.24
C ILE A 618 6.42 28.48 12.83
N ASN A 619 5.19 27.96 12.79
CA ASN A 619 4.90 26.60 12.33
C ASN A 619 3.71 26.61 11.38
N GLU A 620 3.85 25.91 10.26
CA GLU A 620 2.82 25.77 9.23
C GLU A 620 2.68 24.29 8.89
N PHE A 621 1.99 23.58 9.79
CA PHE A 621 1.83 22.15 9.70
C PHE A 621 0.53 21.77 9.02
N VAL A 622 0.63 20.70 8.24
CA VAL A 622 -0.43 20.06 7.47
C VAL A 622 -0.28 18.57 7.74
N GLY A 623 -1.35 17.88 8.11
CA GLY A 623 -1.33 16.49 8.56
C GLY A 623 -0.57 16.24 9.88
N LYS A 624 -0.15 17.28 10.61
CA LYS A 624 0.66 17.15 11.85
C LYS A 624 0.54 18.39 12.76
N SER A 625 1.12 18.34 13.96
CA SER A 625 1.07 19.40 14.98
C SER A 625 2.44 19.60 15.66
N ASN A 626 2.64 20.78 16.26
CA ASN A 626 3.71 21.07 17.24
C ASN A 626 3.38 20.55 18.66
N TRP A 627 2.19 20.01 18.91
CA TRP A 627 1.78 19.55 20.24
C TRP A 627 2.27 18.11 20.46
N GLN A 628 3.12 17.91 21.47
CA GLN A 628 3.78 16.62 21.74
C GLN A 628 2.82 15.44 22.04
N ALA A 629 1.58 15.74 22.45
CA ALA A 629 0.55 14.74 22.74
C ALA A 629 -0.24 14.30 21.50
N ASP A 630 -0.17 15.08 20.42
CA ASP A 630 -0.97 14.91 19.22
C ASP A 630 -0.26 13.94 18.27
N LYS A 631 -1.04 13.23 17.46
CA LYS A 631 -0.50 12.32 16.44
C LYS A 631 -0.59 12.95 15.04
N PRO A 632 0.38 12.65 14.14
CA PRO A 632 0.19 12.90 12.73
C PRO A 632 -1.12 12.26 12.25
N LEU A 633 -1.77 12.91 11.28
CA LEU A 633 -2.97 12.42 10.64
C LEU A 633 -2.62 11.16 9.84
N VAL A 634 -3.32 10.06 10.13
CA VAL A 634 -3.27 8.83 9.33
C VAL A 634 -4.36 8.96 8.26
N GLY A 635 -3.91 9.18 7.03
CA GLY A 635 -4.75 9.61 5.92
C GLY A 635 -4.05 10.65 5.06
N GLU A 636 -4.82 11.52 4.42
CA GLU A 636 -4.34 12.43 3.38
C GLU A 636 -4.90 13.84 3.59
N VAL A 637 -4.07 14.85 3.35
CA VAL A 637 -4.47 16.27 3.29
C VAL A 637 -3.86 16.88 2.04
N SER A 638 -4.72 17.32 1.13
CA SER A 638 -4.37 17.94 -0.15
C SER A 638 -5.11 19.28 -0.33
N ASP A 639 -4.71 20.05 -1.34
CA ASP A 639 -5.37 21.29 -1.75
C ASP A 639 -5.62 22.31 -0.62
N LEU A 640 -4.74 22.34 0.40
CA LEU A 640 -4.84 23.35 1.46
C LEU A 640 -4.58 24.73 0.89
N THR A 641 -5.66 25.45 0.66
CA THR A 641 -5.68 26.85 0.25
C THR A 641 -6.03 27.69 1.46
N ILE A 642 -5.27 28.76 1.67
CA ILE A 642 -5.58 29.78 2.66
C ILE A 642 -5.71 31.08 1.90
N THR A 643 -6.88 31.66 1.97
CA THR A 643 -7.21 32.92 1.30
C THR A 643 -7.53 33.92 2.41
N PRO A 644 -6.73 35.00 2.57
CA PRO A 644 -7.18 36.17 3.30
C PRO A 644 -8.57 36.55 2.79
N PHE A 645 -9.48 36.99 3.65
CA PHE A 645 -10.86 37.25 3.24
C PHE A 645 -10.89 38.36 2.17
N GLN A 646 -10.95 37.96 0.90
CA GLN A 646 -10.85 38.87 -0.23
C GLN A 646 -12.17 39.64 -0.39
N GLY A 647 -12.04 40.93 -0.69
CA GLY A 647 -13.16 41.77 -1.07
C GLY A 647 -13.72 41.43 -2.45
N ILE A 648 -14.57 42.31 -2.96
CA ILE A 648 -15.08 42.22 -4.33
C ILE A 648 -13.90 42.47 -5.29
N PRO A 649 -13.63 41.59 -6.28
CA PRO A 649 -12.54 41.81 -7.23
C PRO A 649 -12.90 42.91 -8.25
N GLU A 650 -11.89 43.41 -8.98
CA GLU A 650 -12.10 44.38 -10.04
C GLU A 650 -12.92 43.77 -11.20
N ILE A 651 -14.06 44.39 -11.51
CA ILE A 651 -15.01 43.88 -12.52
C ILE A 651 -14.81 44.62 -13.84
N ASP A 652 -14.08 44.01 -14.77
CA ASP A 652 -14.10 44.38 -16.19
C ASP A 652 -14.86 43.32 -17.00
N GLY A 653 -15.71 43.76 -17.92
CA GLY A 653 -16.43 42.86 -18.82
C GLY A 653 -17.59 42.08 -18.19
N ALA A 654 -17.95 40.99 -18.87
CA ALA A 654 -19.01 40.09 -18.46
C ALA A 654 -18.59 39.29 -17.22
N PHE A 655 -19.49 39.14 -16.25
CA PHE A 655 -19.19 38.44 -15.00
C PHE A 655 -20.40 37.71 -14.43
N LYS A 656 -20.12 36.79 -13.52
CA LYS A 656 -21.06 36.03 -12.73
C LYS A 656 -20.69 36.19 -11.25
N MET A 657 -21.66 36.37 -10.38
CA MET A 657 -21.44 36.30 -8.94
C MET A 657 -22.43 35.36 -8.28
N PHE A 658 -22.02 34.81 -7.15
CA PHE A 658 -22.81 33.95 -6.28
C PHE A 658 -22.71 34.45 -4.85
N ALA A 659 -23.76 34.27 -4.05
CA ALA A 659 -23.74 34.47 -2.61
C ALA A 659 -24.90 33.70 -1.96
N GLU A 660 -24.72 33.13 -0.77
CA GLU A 660 -25.86 32.77 0.09
C GLU A 660 -26.23 33.94 0.99
N VAL A 661 -27.50 34.32 1.01
CA VAL A 661 -27.95 35.54 1.67
C VAL A 661 -29.19 35.28 2.51
N ARG A 662 -29.21 35.85 3.72
CA ARG A 662 -30.38 35.96 4.59
C ARG A 662 -30.57 37.41 5.04
N PHE A 663 -31.82 37.85 5.08
CA PHE A 663 -32.24 39.14 5.64
C PHE A 663 -33.04 38.84 6.91
N ASP A 664 -32.65 39.42 8.05
CA ASP A 664 -33.23 39.15 9.37
C ASP A 664 -34.18 40.26 9.87
N ASP A 665 -34.19 41.42 9.19
CA ASP A 665 -35.16 42.52 9.42
C ASP A 665 -35.34 43.29 8.10
N LEU A 666 -36.38 42.99 7.32
CA LEU A 666 -36.67 43.71 6.07
C LEU A 666 -37.19 45.13 6.32
N SER A 667 -37.59 45.46 7.55
CA SER A 667 -38.08 46.79 7.93
C SER A 667 -36.96 47.76 8.33
N HIS A 668 -35.72 47.28 8.45
CA HIS A 668 -34.59 48.04 8.99
C HIS A 668 -34.28 49.31 8.20
N GLY A 669 -34.46 49.29 6.87
CA GLY A 669 -34.35 50.47 6.02
C GLY A 669 -34.54 50.15 4.54
N ASN A 670 -34.58 51.21 3.72
CA ASN A 670 -35.09 51.15 2.34
C ASN A 670 -34.16 50.43 1.35
N TYR A 671 -32.93 50.13 1.73
CA TYR A 671 -31.97 49.40 0.93
C TYR A 671 -31.02 48.69 1.88
N GLN A 672 -30.86 47.39 1.70
CA GLN A 672 -29.90 46.55 2.41
C GLN A 672 -29.09 45.81 1.36
N ARG A 673 -27.80 46.12 1.25
CA ARG A 673 -26.91 45.59 0.21
C ARG A 673 -26.36 44.24 0.63
N VAL A 674 -26.38 43.28 -0.29
CA VAL A 674 -25.56 42.06 -0.21
C VAL A 674 -24.12 42.44 -0.49
N PHE A 675 -23.91 43.12 -1.62
CA PHE A 675 -22.66 43.77 -1.97
C PHE A 675 -22.91 45.08 -2.72
N ASP A 676 -21.95 46.00 -2.66
CA ASP A 676 -21.95 47.29 -3.35
C ASP A 676 -20.49 47.64 -3.70
N THR A 677 -20.13 47.60 -4.98
CA THR A 677 -18.80 47.97 -5.50
C THR A 677 -18.89 49.15 -6.45
N GLY A 678 -18.05 50.17 -6.26
CA GLY A 678 -17.99 51.30 -7.18
C GLY A 678 -17.42 52.59 -6.61
N ASN A 679 -17.62 53.67 -7.37
CA ASN A 679 -17.09 55.00 -7.06
C ASN A 679 -18.10 55.92 -6.35
N GLY A 680 -19.20 55.35 -5.86
CA GLY A 680 -20.22 56.07 -5.09
C GLY A 680 -21.46 56.47 -5.91
N PRO A 681 -22.42 57.17 -5.27
CA PRO A 681 -23.70 57.51 -5.89
C PRO A 681 -23.55 58.28 -7.20
N TRP A 682 -24.29 57.86 -8.23
CA TRP A 682 -24.34 58.45 -9.58
C TRP A 682 -23.07 58.31 -10.42
N SER A 683 -22.15 57.42 -10.02
CA SER A 683 -20.97 57.02 -10.78
C SER A 683 -21.02 55.52 -11.11
N ASP A 684 -20.01 55.00 -11.82
CA ASP A 684 -19.94 53.59 -12.18
C ASP A 684 -19.93 52.69 -10.92
N ASN A 685 -20.95 51.85 -10.80
CA ASN A 685 -21.29 51.16 -9.55
C ASN A 685 -22.14 49.91 -9.82
N ILE A 686 -21.89 48.82 -9.10
CA ILE A 686 -22.55 47.53 -9.27
C ILE A 686 -22.96 47.02 -7.89
N TRP A 687 -24.23 46.65 -7.73
CA TRP A 687 -24.74 46.17 -6.44
C TRP A 687 -25.84 45.12 -6.58
N LEU A 688 -25.96 44.27 -5.55
CA LEU A 688 -27.06 43.34 -5.32
C LEU A 688 -27.66 43.63 -3.93
N GLY A 689 -28.98 43.69 -3.80
CA GLY A 689 -29.61 43.99 -2.51
C GLY A 689 -31.12 44.13 -2.53
N GLN A 690 -31.69 44.23 -1.32
CA GLN A 690 -33.08 44.60 -1.09
C GLN A 690 -33.36 45.99 -1.67
N VAL A 691 -34.56 46.18 -2.22
CA VAL A 691 -35.06 47.47 -2.72
C VAL A 691 -36.34 47.88 -2.01
N ALA A 692 -36.37 49.14 -1.55
CA ALA A 692 -37.37 49.68 -0.63
C ALA A 692 -37.45 48.90 0.69
N ASN A 693 -38.35 49.30 1.59
CA ASN A 693 -38.71 48.52 2.78
C ASN A 693 -39.59 47.31 2.39
N GLY A 694 -39.12 46.46 1.47
CA GLY A 694 -39.90 45.38 0.86
C GLY A 694 -39.10 44.09 0.66
N ASP A 695 -39.75 43.08 0.11
CA ASP A 695 -39.24 41.75 -0.20
C ASP A 695 -38.63 41.62 -1.61
N ASP A 696 -38.44 42.75 -2.30
CA ASP A 696 -37.85 42.80 -3.65
C ASP A 696 -36.31 42.69 -3.60
N MET A 697 -35.74 41.74 -4.35
CA MET A 697 -34.29 41.68 -4.63
C MET A 697 -33.98 42.32 -5.99
N ALA A 698 -33.01 43.22 -6.05
CA ALA A 698 -32.54 43.77 -7.31
C ALA A 698 -31.02 43.66 -7.50
N PHE A 699 -30.64 43.53 -8.77
CA PHE A 699 -29.27 43.63 -9.27
C PHE A 699 -29.20 44.82 -10.22
N GLU A 700 -28.30 45.79 -9.94
CA GLU A 700 -28.13 47.01 -10.71
C GLU A 700 -26.67 47.18 -11.15
N ILE A 701 -26.50 47.56 -12.42
CA ILE A 701 -25.27 48.05 -13.01
C ILE A 701 -25.52 49.51 -13.41
N PHE A 702 -24.79 50.43 -12.79
CA PHE A 702 -24.68 51.82 -13.21
C PHE A 702 -23.42 51.96 -14.05
N THR A 703 -23.55 52.39 -15.31
CA THR A 703 -22.41 52.62 -16.21
C THR A 703 -22.63 53.88 -17.04
N GLY A 704 -21.64 54.77 -17.10
CA GLY A 704 -21.62 55.90 -18.03
C GLY A 704 -22.86 56.81 -17.96
N SER A 705 -23.38 57.06 -16.75
CA SER A 705 -24.64 57.76 -16.42
C SER A 705 -25.97 57.02 -16.64
N THR A 706 -25.95 55.77 -17.12
CA THR A 706 -27.17 54.96 -17.32
C THR A 706 -27.35 53.91 -16.22
N LYS A 707 -28.59 53.72 -15.75
CA LYS A 707 -28.97 52.67 -14.81
C LYS A 707 -29.57 51.47 -15.53
N HIS A 708 -28.99 50.30 -15.32
CA HIS A 708 -29.50 49.02 -15.77
C HIS A 708 -29.85 48.17 -14.55
N ARG A 709 -31.13 47.87 -14.34
CA ARG A 709 -31.60 47.13 -13.17
C ARG A 709 -32.57 46.02 -13.58
N ILE A 710 -32.36 44.84 -13.02
CA ILE A 710 -33.38 43.78 -12.97
C ILE A 710 -33.84 43.62 -11.52
N THR A 711 -35.11 43.30 -11.30
CA THR A 711 -35.72 43.17 -9.97
C THR A 711 -36.62 41.95 -9.95
N ALA A 712 -36.41 41.07 -8.97
CA ALA A 712 -37.27 39.95 -8.66
C ALA A 712 -38.21 40.39 -7.52
N ALA A 713 -39.50 40.52 -7.84
CA ALA A 713 -40.51 40.94 -6.89
C ALA A 713 -40.86 39.80 -5.91
N ASP A 714 -41.22 40.16 -4.67
CA ASP A 714 -41.62 39.24 -3.59
C ASP A 714 -40.61 38.07 -3.38
N ALA A 715 -39.32 38.32 -3.62
CA ALA A 715 -38.31 37.27 -3.80
C ALA A 715 -37.44 37.00 -2.56
N ILE A 716 -37.41 37.91 -1.59
CA ILE A 716 -36.71 37.77 -0.31
C ILE A 716 -37.71 37.33 0.76
N VAL A 717 -37.37 36.29 1.52
CA VAL A 717 -38.15 35.90 2.70
C VAL A 717 -37.31 36.17 3.94
N GLU A 718 -37.86 36.93 4.89
CA GLU A 718 -37.18 37.25 6.15
C GLU A 718 -36.85 35.96 6.92
N GLY A 719 -35.59 35.83 7.34
CA GLY A 719 -35.03 34.63 7.98
C GLY A 719 -34.65 33.48 7.05
N GLU A 720 -34.90 33.55 5.73
CA GLU A 720 -34.46 32.52 4.76
C GLU A 720 -33.01 32.75 4.34
N MET A 721 -32.13 31.74 4.55
CA MET A 721 -30.87 31.63 3.78
C MET A 721 -31.22 31.11 2.37
N ALA A 722 -30.92 31.89 1.33
CA ALA A 722 -31.11 31.48 -0.05
C ALA A 722 -29.85 31.68 -0.89
N LYS A 723 -29.60 30.77 -1.84
CA LYS A 723 -28.55 30.90 -2.86
C LYS A 723 -28.98 31.92 -3.89
N TRP A 724 -28.18 32.96 -4.08
CA TRP A 724 -28.37 33.98 -5.11
C TRP A 724 -27.23 33.93 -6.11
N GLN A 725 -27.56 34.15 -7.37
CA GLN A 725 -26.58 34.38 -8.43
C GLN A 725 -27.04 35.54 -9.30
N ALA A 726 -26.21 36.57 -9.42
CA ALA A 726 -26.39 37.65 -10.38
C ALA A 726 -25.33 37.53 -11.49
N SER A 727 -25.68 37.86 -12.73
CA SER A 727 -24.74 37.75 -13.85
C SER A 727 -25.10 38.68 -14.99
N VAL A 728 -24.11 39.06 -15.78
CA VAL A 728 -24.26 39.78 -17.05
C VAL A 728 -23.33 39.15 -18.11
N ASP A 729 -23.87 38.82 -19.29
CA ASP A 729 -23.08 38.26 -20.39
C ASP A 729 -22.47 39.35 -21.31
N GLU A 730 -21.63 38.93 -22.27
CA GLU A 730 -20.95 39.84 -23.23
C GLU A 730 -21.92 40.65 -24.11
N ALA A 731 -23.18 40.22 -24.24
CA ALA A 731 -24.23 40.97 -24.94
C ALA A 731 -24.95 41.97 -24.00
N GLY A 732 -24.51 42.08 -22.75
CA GLY A 732 -25.11 42.91 -21.71
C GLY A 732 -26.41 42.33 -21.13
N TYR A 733 -26.72 41.04 -21.34
CA TYR A 733 -27.95 40.45 -20.84
C TYR A 733 -27.80 40.04 -19.37
N MET A 734 -28.59 40.64 -18.49
CA MET A 734 -28.54 40.43 -17.03
C MET A 734 -29.50 39.31 -16.61
N ARG A 735 -29.10 38.50 -15.63
CA ARG A 735 -29.95 37.49 -14.97
C ARG A 735 -29.73 37.49 -13.46
N LEU A 736 -30.81 37.20 -12.73
CA LEU A 736 -30.85 36.98 -11.29
C LEU A 736 -31.53 35.64 -11.04
N ILE A 737 -30.87 34.78 -10.27
CA ILE A 737 -31.28 33.41 -9.96
C ILE A 737 -31.34 33.26 -8.44
N LYS A 738 -32.42 32.64 -7.93
CA LYS A 738 -32.58 32.24 -6.53
C LYS A 738 -32.77 30.73 -6.46
N ASN A 739 -31.97 30.02 -5.67
CA ASN A 739 -32.03 28.56 -5.48
C ASN A 739 -32.16 27.82 -6.84
N ASP A 740 -31.21 28.07 -7.73
CA ASP A 740 -31.09 27.52 -9.09
C ASP A 740 -32.24 27.84 -10.08
N LYS A 741 -33.20 28.69 -9.68
CA LYS A 741 -34.30 29.16 -10.52
C LYS A 741 -34.13 30.63 -10.91
N VAL A 742 -34.22 30.93 -12.22
CA VAL A 742 -34.26 32.32 -12.71
C VAL A 742 -35.49 33.03 -12.13
N VAL A 743 -35.27 34.18 -11.48
CA VAL A 743 -36.30 35.00 -10.84
C VAL A 743 -36.43 36.39 -11.48
N ALA A 744 -35.38 36.90 -12.13
CA ALA A 744 -35.46 38.06 -13.01
C ALA A 744 -34.42 37.98 -14.13
N GLU A 745 -34.73 38.56 -15.28
CA GLU A 745 -33.84 38.67 -16.44
C GLU A 745 -34.19 39.93 -17.26
N GLY A 746 -33.22 40.48 -18.00
CA GLY A 746 -33.44 41.70 -18.77
C GLY A 746 -32.18 42.26 -19.43
N GLN A 747 -32.36 43.22 -20.33
CA GLN A 747 -31.23 43.86 -21.02
C GLN A 747 -30.57 44.91 -20.12
N GLY A 748 -29.27 44.74 -19.89
CA GLY A 748 -28.42 45.68 -19.17
C GLY A 748 -27.29 46.22 -20.03
N ALA A 749 -26.14 46.43 -19.38
CA ALA A 749 -24.88 46.81 -19.99
C ALA A 749 -23.75 45.97 -19.40
N VAL A 750 -22.74 45.68 -20.22
CA VAL A 750 -21.48 45.10 -19.76
C VAL A 750 -20.74 46.16 -18.93
N PRO A 751 -20.27 45.83 -17.70
CA PRO A 751 -19.36 46.67 -16.93
C PRO A 751 -18.17 47.16 -17.76
N LEU A 752 -17.79 48.41 -17.53
CA LEU A 752 -16.57 48.98 -18.08
C LEU A 752 -15.40 48.72 -17.12
N ASP A 753 -14.20 48.52 -17.69
CA ASP A 753 -12.92 48.69 -17.02
C ASP A 753 -12.82 50.10 -16.40
N VAL A 754 -13.07 50.16 -15.09
CA VAL A 754 -13.02 51.37 -14.28
C VAL A 754 -12.57 50.95 -12.89
N LEU A 755 -11.47 51.55 -12.42
CA LEU A 755 -11.02 51.41 -11.04
C LEU A 755 -12.15 51.76 -10.07
N ARG A 756 -12.60 50.78 -9.28
CA ARG A 756 -13.61 50.95 -8.22
C ARG A 756 -12.89 51.19 -6.90
N THR A 757 -13.42 52.11 -6.10
CA THR A 757 -12.72 52.62 -4.90
C THR A 757 -13.41 52.29 -3.57
N ASN A 758 -14.57 51.64 -3.62
CA ASN A 758 -15.30 51.17 -2.45
C ASN A 758 -15.85 49.78 -2.77
N ASP A 759 -15.44 48.78 -1.99
CA ASP A 759 -15.92 47.40 -2.09
C ASP A 759 -16.54 46.99 -0.77
N LEU A 760 -17.86 46.89 -0.74
CA LEU A 760 -18.63 46.78 0.50
C LEU A 760 -19.53 45.55 0.48
N VAL A 761 -19.48 44.75 1.54
CA VAL A 761 -20.33 43.56 1.75
C VAL A 761 -21.22 43.83 2.96
N GLY A 762 -22.53 43.61 2.83
CA GLY A 762 -23.49 43.99 3.87
C GLY A 762 -23.66 45.51 4.10
N HIS A 763 -22.98 46.35 3.32
CA HIS A 763 -22.93 47.80 3.47
C HIS A 763 -23.04 48.50 2.11
N SER A 764 -23.29 49.82 2.11
CA SER A 764 -23.42 50.61 0.88
C SER A 764 -22.55 51.86 0.91
N ASN A 765 -22.14 52.32 -0.27
CA ASN A 765 -21.51 53.63 -0.45
C ASN A 765 -22.55 54.78 -0.52
N TRP A 766 -23.84 54.47 -0.44
CA TRP A 766 -24.94 55.44 -0.36
C TRP A 766 -25.24 55.82 1.10
N SER A 767 -25.04 57.09 1.45
CA SER A 767 -25.21 57.60 2.83
C SER A 767 -26.64 57.54 3.42
N TRP A 768 -27.63 57.06 2.67
CA TRP A 768 -29.03 56.93 3.09
C TRP A 768 -29.49 55.47 3.18
N ASP A 769 -28.64 54.54 2.75
CA ASP A 769 -28.91 53.11 2.79
C ASP A 769 -28.52 52.56 4.16
N THR A 770 -29.14 51.44 4.51
CA THR A 770 -28.91 50.76 5.79
C THR A 770 -27.95 49.59 5.61
N ALA A 771 -27.14 49.34 6.65
CA ALA A 771 -26.40 48.09 6.73
C ALA A 771 -27.38 46.90 6.73
N LEU A 772 -26.97 45.79 6.13
CA LEU A 772 -27.71 44.54 6.12
C LEU A 772 -27.83 43.99 7.53
N VAL A 773 -29.05 43.94 8.05
CA VAL A 773 -29.41 43.11 9.20
C VAL A 773 -29.70 41.72 8.66
N GLY A 774 -28.70 40.84 8.71
CA GLY A 774 -28.75 39.54 8.04
C GLY A 774 -27.39 38.84 7.98
N GLN A 775 -27.24 37.94 7.02
CA GLN A 775 -25.98 37.25 6.73
C GLN A 775 -25.70 37.19 5.23
N VAL A 776 -24.43 37.32 4.87
CA VAL A 776 -23.87 36.93 3.56
C VAL A 776 -22.86 35.79 3.81
N LYS A 777 -22.88 34.78 2.95
CA LYS A 777 -21.88 33.70 2.84
C LYS A 777 -21.50 33.53 1.37
N ASP A 778 -20.31 32.98 1.14
CA ASP A 778 -19.87 32.48 -0.17
C ASP A 778 -20.03 33.49 -1.31
N LEU A 779 -19.71 34.76 -1.02
CA LEU A 779 -19.68 35.84 -2.01
C LEU A 779 -18.49 35.61 -2.95
N ILE A 780 -18.78 35.06 -4.13
CA ILE A 780 -17.79 34.66 -5.13
C ILE A 780 -18.11 35.37 -6.45
N PHE A 781 -17.09 35.88 -7.13
CA PHE A 781 -17.17 36.43 -8.48
C PHE A 781 -16.36 35.54 -9.44
N ALA A 782 -16.84 35.35 -10.67
CA ALA A 782 -16.36 34.41 -11.67
C ALA A 782 -16.69 34.86 -13.11
#